data_AF-A0A834GUP0-F1
#
_entry.id   AF-A0A834GUP0-F1
#
_cell.length_a   1.000
_cell.length_b   1.000
_cell.length_c   1.000
_cell.angle_alpha   90.00
_cell.angle_beta   90.00
_cell.angle_gamma   90.00
#
_symmetry.space_group_name_H-M   'P 1'
#
loop_
_entity.id
_entity.type
_entity.pdbx_description
1 polymer ?
#
loop_
_entity_poly.entity_id
_entity_poly.type
_entity_poly.pdbx_seq_one_letter_code
_entity_poly.pdbx_strand_id
1 'polypeptide(L)'
;MASKPGVLTDWPWTPLGSFKYVVLAPWVVHSVYSFATKNESERDNVPILVLPFLLWRMIHNQIWISISRHRTAKGSNRIIDKSIDFEQVDRESNWDDQILLNGLLFYIGNIIVPGASHLPIWRTDGVVLTALIHAGPVEFLYYWLHRALHHHYLYSRYHSHHHSSIVTEPITSVIHPFAEHISYFLLFAIPMVTTVLTGTSSLAALFGYITYIDLMNNMGHCNFELIPKWLFSIFPPLKYMMYTPSYHSLHHTQFRTNYSLFMPFYDYVYGTMDKSTDSLYETTLEREEESPNVVHLTHLTTPESIYHLPIGFASFASKPQKSKWYLWLMWPVTFWSMFMTCLHGRTFVVERNAFGKLKLQSWAIPRYTIQFLFQWQREAISGLVEQAIIEAEARGTKGEEINRNGEVYIQRYPQLKVKVVDGSSLVVAVVLNSIPKGTIQVLLRGSLSKVAYSIASALCQRGIQVSTFYKIEYERLKLSTGYGSDLVLSRSYSEKVWLVGDGLSEQEQQKAPKGTLFIPYSQFPPKRTRNDCLYHHTPAMVAPSSLENLNSCEASKNQKFSTELVGESKSEKFQTKRKAMASKPGVLTNWPWTPLGSFKYVVLAPWVVHSMYSFATKNESKRDNVPILILPFLLWRAIHNQIWISISRHRTAKGNNRIVDKSIDFEQVDRESNWDDQILLNGLLFYIGNIIVPGASHLPIWRTDGVVLTALIHAGPVEFFYYWLHRALHHHYFYSRYHSHHHSSIVTEPITSVIHPFAEHMSYFLLFAIPIVTTVLTGTTSLAALFGYISYIDLMNNMGHCNFELIPKWLFSIFPPLKYMMYTPSYHSLHHTQFRTNYSLFMPFYDYVYGTMDKSTDSLYEKTLEREEEFPSVVHLTHLTTPESIYHLPIGFASFASKPQKSKWYLLLMWPVTFWSMFMTCLHGRTFIAERNAFGKLKLQSWAIPRYTIQFLFQWQREAISGLIEQAIIEAEARGTKGKEINRNGEVYIQRYPQLKVKVVDGSSLVVAVVLNSIPKGTTQVLLKGSLSKVAYSIASALCRRGIQPDCLGSTCWDGFENVRPPIAGFRPSGPMVFIQLVSTFYKIEYERLKLSTGYGSDLVLLRSYSDKVWLVGDGLSEEEQQKAPKGTLFIPYSQFPPKKVRNDCLYHHTPAMVAPSSLENLNSCENWLPRKAMSASRVAGIVHALEGWNVNECGQKMFDVEQVWEACLKHGFRPLLTPN
;
A
#
# COMPACT_ATOMS: atom_id res chain seq x y z
N MET A 1 -22.95 -0.51 -10.39
CA MET A 1 -24.06 -0.03 -11.23
C MET A 1 -25.26 -0.94 -11.08
N ALA A 2 -26.48 -0.42 -11.26
CA ALA A 2 -27.72 -1.21 -11.24
C ALA A 2 -27.81 -2.16 -12.44
N SER A 3 -28.68 -3.18 -12.35
CA SER A 3 -28.78 -4.25 -13.37
C SER A 3 -29.20 -3.76 -14.77
N LYS A 4 -29.97 -2.66 -14.83
CA LYS A 4 -30.34 -1.93 -16.04
C LYS A 4 -30.37 -0.44 -15.70
N PRO A 5 -29.29 0.34 -15.92
CA PRO A 5 -29.23 1.76 -15.54
C PRO A 5 -30.46 2.56 -15.97
N GLY A 6 -31.06 3.29 -15.02
CA GLY A 6 -32.10 4.29 -15.26
C GLY A 6 -31.53 5.67 -15.63
N VAL A 7 -32.42 6.63 -15.87
CA VAL A 7 -32.07 8.04 -16.06
C VAL A 7 -31.42 8.56 -14.77
N LEU A 8 -30.33 9.34 -14.89
CA LEU A 8 -29.54 9.82 -13.74
C LEU A 8 -29.08 8.67 -12.81
N THR A 9 -28.59 7.55 -13.39
CA THR A 9 -27.90 6.51 -12.61
C THR A 9 -26.54 6.99 -12.14
N ASP A 10 -25.70 7.42 -13.08
CA ASP A 10 -24.34 7.87 -12.80
C ASP A 10 -24.34 9.29 -12.22
N TRP A 11 -23.38 9.54 -11.33
CA TRP A 11 -23.22 10.84 -10.70
C TRP A 11 -22.63 11.87 -11.69
N PRO A 12 -23.08 13.14 -11.69
CA PRO A 12 -22.76 14.11 -12.75
C PRO A 12 -21.27 14.34 -13.02
N TRP A 13 -20.47 14.06 -12.00
CA TRP A 13 -19.06 14.37 -11.89
C TRP A 13 -18.18 13.10 -11.97
N THR A 14 -18.76 11.93 -12.25
CA THR A 14 -18.06 10.64 -12.43
C THR A 14 -16.88 10.67 -13.41
N PRO A 15 -16.88 11.45 -14.53
CA PRO A 15 -15.71 11.57 -15.41
C PRO A 15 -14.47 12.17 -14.75
N LEU A 16 -14.65 12.94 -13.68
CA LEU A 16 -13.55 13.43 -12.85
C LEU A 16 -12.99 12.27 -12.00
N GLY A 17 -13.86 11.39 -11.50
CA GLY A 17 -13.53 10.04 -11.00
C GLY A 17 -12.79 10.04 -9.67
N SER A 18 -11.52 10.46 -9.70
CA SER A 18 -10.74 10.86 -8.54
C SER A 18 -10.31 12.33 -8.69
N PHE A 19 -11.28 13.20 -9.03
CA PHE A 19 -11.21 14.65 -9.23
C PHE A 19 -12.55 15.44 -9.03
N LYS A 20 -13.63 14.87 -8.46
CA LYS A 20 -15.00 15.44 -8.55
C LYS A 20 -15.34 16.65 -7.64
N TYR A 21 -15.22 16.55 -6.32
CA TYR A 21 -15.47 17.65 -5.35
C TYR A 21 -14.67 18.96 -5.47
N VAL A 22 -13.89 19.21 -6.54
CA VAL A 22 -13.62 20.59 -6.96
C VAL A 22 -14.93 21.37 -7.06
N VAL A 23 -16.01 20.68 -7.42
CA VAL A 23 -17.41 21.14 -7.37
C VAL A 23 -17.77 21.90 -6.08
N LEU A 24 -17.29 21.50 -4.90
CA LEU A 24 -17.57 22.22 -3.65
C LEU A 24 -16.67 23.45 -3.44
N ALA A 25 -15.48 23.48 -4.05
CA ALA A 25 -14.51 24.54 -3.79
C ALA A 25 -15.11 25.96 -4.00
N PRO A 26 -15.73 26.34 -5.13
CA PRO A 26 -16.28 27.70 -5.28
C PRO A 26 -17.24 28.13 -4.15
N TRP A 27 -18.10 27.23 -3.68
CA TRP A 27 -19.08 27.47 -2.62
C TRP A 27 -18.42 27.66 -1.26
N VAL A 28 -17.43 26.81 -0.98
CA VAL A 28 -16.62 26.94 0.21
C VAL A 28 -15.83 28.26 0.13
N VAL A 29 -15.24 28.66 -1.02
CA VAL A 29 -14.54 29.96 -1.19
C VAL A 29 -15.46 31.09 -0.77
N HIS A 30 -16.66 31.11 -1.35
CA HIS A 30 -17.58 32.21 -1.17
C HIS A 30 -18.10 32.31 0.26
N SER A 31 -18.46 31.18 0.88
CA SER A 31 -19.03 31.15 2.23
C SER A 31 -18.01 31.57 3.28
N VAL A 32 -16.79 31.03 3.13
CA VAL A 32 -15.58 31.44 3.83
C VAL A 32 -15.34 32.95 3.71
N TYR A 33 -15.31 33.44 2.47
CA TYR A 33 -15.01 34.84 2.14
C TYR A 33 -16.05 35.78 2.73
N SER A 34 -17.34 35.48 2.51
CA SER A 34 -18.47 36.21 3.05
C SER A 34 -18.36 36.34 4.57
N PHE A 35 -17.99 35.27 5.27
CA PHE A 35 -17.97 35.31 6.73
C PHE A 35 -16.95 36.32 7.29
N ALA A 36 -15.64 36.16 7.01
CA ALA A 36 -14.64 37.02 7.66
C ALA A 36 -14.35 38.32 6.90
N THR A 37 -15.00 38.60 5.75
CA THR A 37 -15.04 39.97 5.20
C THR A 37 -16.16 40.82 5.80
N LYS A 38 -17.31 40.23 6.19
CA LYS A 38 -18.48 40.94 6.71
C LYS A 38 -18.43 41.27 8.21
N ASN A 39 -19.25 42.24 8.60
CA ASN A 39 -19.49 42.62 10.00
C ASN A 39 -20.39 41.60 10.72
N GLU A 40 -20.39 41.59 12.05
CA GLU A 40 -21.10 40.55 12.83
C GLU A 40 -22.62 40.57 12.67
N SER A 41 -23.21 41.75 12.47
CA SER A 41 -24.62 41.93 12.12
C SER A 41 -25.01 41.46 10.71
N GLU A 42 -24.04 41.06 9.89
CA GLU A 42 -24.20 40.63 8.49
C GLU A 42 -23.72 39.17 8.26
N ARG A 43 -23.31 38.48 9.33
CA ARG A 43 -22.73 37.13 9.27
C ARG A 43 -23.79 36.06 9.39
N ASP A 44 -23.98 35.33 8.31
CA ASP A 44 -24.70 34.07 8.33
C ASP A 44 -23.79 32.90 8.70
N ASN A 45 -24.17 32.20 9.77
CA ASN A 45 -23.48 30.99 10.24
C ASN A 45 -23.77 29.76 9.39
N VAL A 46 -24.90 29.72 8.66
CA VAL A 46 -25.37 28.49 7.99
C VAL A 46 -24.43 28.04 6.86
N PRO A 47 -24.02 28.88 5.87
CA PRO A 47 -23.12 28.48 4.78
C PRO A 47 -21.80 27.93 5.30
N ILE A 48 -21.23 28.59 6.29
CA ILE A 48 -19.93 28.17 6.78
C ILE A 48 -20.06 26.86 7.56
N LEU A 49 -21.12 26.68 8.38
CA LEU A 49 -21.43 25.43 9.08
C LEU A 49 -21.73 24.25 8.14
N VAL A 50 -22.14 24.47 6.88
CA VAL A 50 -22.33 23.37 5.91
C VAL A 50 -21.11 22.48 5.87
N LEU A 51 -19.90 23.05 5.78
CA LEU A 51 -18.72 22.22 5.58
C LEU A 51 -18.33 21.42 6.83
N PRO A 52 -18.18 21.97 8.05
CA PRO A 52 -18.11 21.17 9.28
C PRO A 52 -19.21 20.14 9.40
N PHE A 53 -20.39 20.39 8.83
CA PHE A 53 -21.45 19.42 8.84
C PHE A 53 -21.26 18.30 7.82
N LEU A 54 -20.83 18.55 6.58
CA LEU A 54 -20.38 17.49 5.68
C LEU A 54 -19.24 16.72 6.34
N LEU A 55 -18.25 17.46 6.81
CA LEU A 55 -17.13 17.04 7.64
C LEU A 55 -17.54 16.70 9.09
N TRP A 56 -18.81 16.32 9.36
CA TRP A 56 -19.31 15.61 10.56
C TRP A 56 -20.16 14.42 10.15
N ARG A 57 -21.00 14.56 9.12
CA ARG A 57 -21.83 13.47 8.58
C ARG A 57 -20.92 12.30 8.30
N MET A 58 -20.05 12.45 7.34
CA MET A 58 -18.90 11.57 7.15
C MET A 58 -17.80 11.87 8.17
N ILE A 59 -18.12 12.17 9.42
CA ILE A 59 -17.32 11.70 10.53
C ILE A 59 -18.07 11.13 11.77
N HIS A 60 -19.31 10.65 11.57
CA HIS A 60 -20.12 9.95 12.59
C HIS A 60 -20.59 8.48 12.36
N ASN A 61 -20.36 7.70 11.29
CA ASN A 61 -19.82 8.02 9.99
C ASN A 61 -18.90 6.91 9.41
N GLN A 62 -17.81 6.64 10.10
CA GLN A 62 -16.85 5.56 9.92
C GLN A 62 -16.41 5.05 11.29
N ILE A 63 -17.18 5.39 12.33
CA ILE A 63 -16.94 4.97 13.70
C ILE A 63 -17.66 3.66 14.04
N TRP A 64 -18.38 3.06 13.08
CA TRP A 64 -18.97 1.72 13.19
C TRP A 64 -18.68 0.33 12.31
N ILE A 65 -18.28 -0.23 11.04
CA ILE A 65 -17.39 -0.16 9.65
C ILE A 65 -15.82 0.42 9.23
N SER A 66 -14.62 0.81 9.87
CA SER A 66 -13.39 0.38 10.78
C SER A 66 -13.14 -0.88 11.74
N ILE A 67 -13.66 -1.13 12.97
CA ILE A 67 -14.00 -2.46 13.60
C ILE A 67 -14.51 -3.62 12.61
N SER A 68 -15.78 -4.00 12.27
CA SER A 68 -16.42 -4.76 11.09
C SER A 68 -15.68 -5.88 10.34
N ARG A 69 -14.37 -5.74 10.13
CA ARG A 69 -13.47 -6.79 9.65
C ARG A 69 -12.66 -7.42 10.82
N HIS A 70 -12.62 -6.79 12.01
CA HIS A 70 -12.36 -7.26 13.39
C HIS A 70 -13.07 -8.57 13.86
N ARG A 71 -14.09 -8.55 14.77
CA ARG A 71 -14.93 -9.67 15.26
C ARG A 71 -15.32 -10.63 14.14
N THR A 72 -15.58 -10.12 12.93
CA THR A 72 -15.55 -10.82 11.64
C THR A 72 -14.36 -11.76 11.48
N ALA A 73 -13.12 -11.26 11.43
CA ALA A 73 -11.87 -12.01 11.54
C ALA A 73 -11.61 -12.66 12.93
N LYS A 74 -12.63 -12.93 13.77
CA LYS A 74 -12.57 -13.98 14.82
C LYS A 74 -13.67 -15.00 14.65
N GLY A 75 -14.88 -14.57 14.31
CA GLY A 75 -16.11 -15.34 14.48
C GLY A 75 -16.89 -14.95 15.74
N SER A 76 -16.24 -14.27 16.70
CA SER A 76 -16.88 -13.71 17.90
C SER A 76 -18.10 -12.90 17.52
N ASN A 77 -19.23 -13.17 18.17
CA ASN A 77 -20.52 -12.54 17.91
C ASN A 77 -21.07 -12.63 16.46
N ARG A 78 -20.52 -13.40 15.49
CA ARG A 78 -20.83 -13.27 14.03
C ARG A 78 -22.20 -13.80 13.53
N ILE A 79 -22.88 -13.05 12.65
CA ILE A 79 -24.11 -13.45 11.91
C ILE A 79 -23.76 -14.17 10.59
N ILE A 80 -23.67 -13.49 9.45
CA ILE A 80 -23.51 -14.18 8.16
C ILE A 80 -22.06 -14.67 8.05
N ASP A 81 -21.84 -15.84 7.44
CA ASP A 81 -20.52 -16.50 7.35
C ASP A 81 -19.94 -16.47 5.91
N LYS A 82 -19.50 -15.26 5.51
CA LYS A 82 -19.14 -14.79 4.16
C LYS A 82 -18.22 -13.53 4.32
N SER A 83 -16.93 -13.35 3.88
CA SER A 83 -15.99 -12.22 4.33
C SER A 83 -15.03 -11.11 3.60
N ILE A 84 -14.82 -10.52 2.38
CA ILE A 84 -15.41 -10.11 1.06
C ILE A 84 -14.45 -10.16 -0.16
N ASP A 85 -14.97 -10.10 -1.38
CA ASP A 85 -14.30 -9.96 -2.67
C ASP A 85 -14.06 -8.50 -3.13
N PHE A 86 -13.30 -8.38 -4.21
CA PHE A 86 -12.93 -7.09 -4.77
C PHE A 86 -13.98 -6.41 -5.62
N GLU A 87 -14.97 -7.14 -6.13
CA GLU A 87 -15.99 -6.53 -6.97
C GLU A 87 -16.92 -5.67 -6.14
N GLN A 88 -17.29 -6.16 -4.96
CA GLN A 88 -18.16 -5.46 -4.02
C GLN A 88 -17.42 -4.25 -3.45
N VAL A 89 -16.19 -4.48 -2.95
CA VAL A 89 -15.21 -3.44 -2.58
C VAL A 89 -14.99 -2.35 -3.65
N ASP A 90 -14.85 -2.73 -4.93
CA ASP A 90 -14.65 -1.76 -6.02
C ASP A 90 -16.00 -1.09 -6.40
N ARG A 91 -17.15 -1.80 -6.33
CA ARG A 91 -18.52 -1.26 -6.58
C ARG A 91 -18.83 -0.06 -5.70
N GLU A 92 -18.46 -0.12 -4.43
CA GLU A 92 -18.86 0.86 -3.42
C GLU A 92 -17.81 1.95 -3.19
N SER A 93 -16.71 1.96 -3.96
CA SER A 93 -15.59 2.90 -3.81
C SER A 93 -15.91 4.38 -4.12
N ASN A 94 -17.18 4.73 -4.31
CA ASN A 94 -17.73 6.06 -4.63
C ASN A 94 -18.93 6.38 -3.72
N TRP A 95 -18.74 6.18 -2.42
CA TRP A 95 -19.76 6.07 -1.39
C TRP A 95 -20.50 7.32 -0.91
N ASP A 96 -20.38 8.40 -1.66
CA ASP A 96 -20.28 9.71 -1.03
C ASP A 96 -20.51 10.88 -1.98
N ASP A 97 -20.76 10.55 -3.24
CA ASP A 97 -21.34 11.50 -4.16
C ASP A 97 -22.67 12.06 -3.58
N GLN A 98 -23.31 11.37 -2.63
CA GLN A 98 -24.40 11.91 -1.80
C GLN A 98 -24.01 13.07 -0.85
N ILE A 99 -22.76 13.18 -0.42
CA ILE A 99 -22.29 14.18 0.55
C ILE A 99 -21.82 15.43 -0.16
N LEU A 100 -21.17 15.22 -1.32
CA LEU A 100 -21.10 16.21 -2.39
C LEU A 100 -22.43 16.89 -2.62
N LEU A 101 -23.44 16.06 -2.91
CA LEU A 101 -24.77 16.50 -3.26
C LEU A 101 -25.40 17.29 -2.11
N ASN A 102 -25.47 16.70 -0.92
CA ASN A 102 -26.14 17.36 0.21
C ASN A 102 -25.39 18.64 0.62
N GLY A 103 -24.06 18.69 0.48
CA GLY A 103 -23.26 19.91 0.64
C GLY A 103 -23.59 21.00 -0.36
N LEU A 104 -23.57 20.66 -1.64
CA LEU A 104 -23.94 21.57 -2.72
C LEU A 104 -25.39 22.08 -2.53
N LEU A 105 -26.31 21.20 -2.11
CA LEU A 105 -27.71 21.52 -1.87
C LEU A 105 -27.93 22.34 -0.57
N PHE A 106 -27.11 22.19 0.47
CA PHE A 106 -27.16 23.09 1.62
C PHE A 106 -26.61 24.49 1.30
N TYR A 107 -25.53 24.58 0.51
CA TYR A 107 -25.01 25.86 0.01
C TYR A 107 -26.04 26.60 -0.87
N ILE A 108 -26.65 25.89 -1.82
CA ILE A 108 -27.70 26.43 -2.68
C ILE A 108 -28.98 26.74 -1.87
N GLY A 109 -29.35 25.84 -0.96
CA GLY A 109 -30.56 25.95 -0.15
C GLY A 109 -30.56 27.17 0.77
N ASN A 110 -29.41 27.49 1.39
CA ASN A 110 -29.26 28.72 2.17
C ASN A 110 -29.48 30.00 1.33
N ILE A 111 -28.98 30.02 0.10
CA ILE A 111 -29.08 31.18 -0.80
C ILE A 111 -30.52 31.36 -1.33
N ILE A 112 -31.28 30.26 -1.48
CA ILE A 112 -32.60 30.25 -2.14
C ILE A 112 -33.78 30.23 -1.16
N VAL A 113 -33.66 29.59 0.02
CA VAL A 113 -34.78 29.39 0.94
C VAL A 113 -34.90 30.55 1.93
N PRO A 114 -36.02 31.31 1.96
CA PRO A 114 -36.24 32.37 2.94
C PRO A 114 -36.16 31.83 4.38
N GLY A 115 -35.50 32.56 5.27
CA GLY A 115 -35.29 32.15 6.66
C GLY A 115 -34.21 31.07 6.87
N ALA A 116 -33.58 30.52 5.83
CA ALA A 116 -32.49 29.55 5.95
C ALA A 116 -31.11 30.18 6.28
N SER A 117 -31.08 31.48 6.57
CA SER A 117 -29.90 32.24 6.99
C SER A 117 -30.06 32.77 8.41
N HIS A 118 -28.95 32.99 9.11
CA HIS A 118 -28.90 33.55 10.46
C HIS A 118 -29.67 32.73 11.53
N LEU A 119 -29.77 31.41 11.33
CA LEU A 119 -30.47 30.50 12.25
C LEU A 119 -29.84 30.50 13.67
N PRO A 120 -30.66 30.46 14.74
CA PRO A 120 -30.18 30.38 16.11
C PRO A 120 -29.52 29.03 16.41
N ILE A 121 -28.60 29.00 17.39
CA ILE A 121 -27.82 27.79 17.72
C ILE A 121 -28.71 26.67 18.26
N TRP A 122 -29.55 26.97 19.24
CA TRP A 122 -30.44 26.02 19.90
C TRP A 122 -31.87 26.55 19.99
N ARG A 123 -32.84 25.70 19.68
CA ARG A 123 -34.28 25.92 19.92
C ARG A 123 -34.93 24.60 20.33
N THR A 124 -35.34 24.49 21.60
CA THR A 124 -35.95 23.26 22.14
C THR A 124 -37.23 22.89 21.39
N ASP A 125 -38.04 23.88 21.04
CA ASP A 125 -39.25 23.71 20.24
C ASP A 125 -38.93 23.20 18.82
N GLY A 126 -37.90 23.75 18.18
CA GLY A 126 -37.39 23.25 16.89
C GLY A 126 -36.88 21.81 16.96
N VAL A 127 -36.08 21.47 17.97
CA VAL A 127 -35.52 20.13 18.16
C VAL A 127 -36.62 19.09 18.41
N VAL A 128 -37.58 19.41 19.29
CA VAL A 128 -38.74 18.53 19.57
C VAL A 128 -39.62 18.39 18.33
N LEU A 129 -39.92 19.48 17.63
CA LEU A 129 -40.72 19.44 16.39
C LEU A 129 -40.04 18.59 15.32
N THR A 130 -38.72 18.71 15.14
CA THR A 130 -37.97 17.87 14.20
C THR A 130 -38.02 16.39 14.56
N ALA A 131 -37.86 16.04 15.85
CA ALA A 131 -37.99 14.65 16.31
C ALA A 131 -39.39 14.08 16.05
N LEU A 132 -40.45 14.88 16.26
CA LEU A 132 -41.84 14.48 16.01
C LEU A 132 -42.18 14.33 14.52
N ILE A 133 -41.75 15.27 13.66
CA ILE A 133 -41.94 15.17 12.20
C ILE A 133 -41.15 13.95 11.66
N HIS A 134 -40.01 13.62 12.25
CA HIS A 134 -39.27 12.43 11.88
C HIS A 134 -40.00 11.13 12.25
N ALA A 135 -40.27 10.92 13.54
CA ALA A 135 -40.84 9.67 14.06
C ALA A 135 -42.25 9.36 13.53
N GLY A 136 -43.01 10.39 13.11
CA GLY A 136 -44.27 10.23 12.40
C GLY A 136 -44.09 10.31 10.87
N PRO A 137 -44.28 11.50 10.26
CA PRO A 137 -44.26 11.70 8.81
C PRO A 137 -43.09 11.08 8.03
N VAL A 138 -41.85 11.19 8.50
CA VAL A 138 -40.69 10.71 7.71
C VAL A 138 -40.57 9.19 7.75
N GLU A 139 -40.68 8.55 8.92
CA GLU A 139 -40.70 7.07 9.02
C GLU A 139 -41.82 6.47 8.16
N PHE A 140 -43.03 7.05 8.21
CA PHE A 140 -44.16 6.61 7.40
C PHE A 140 -43.91 6.76 5.89
N LEU A 141 -43.45 7.92 5.44
CA LEU A 141 -43.17 8.16 4.02
C LEU A 141 -41.98 7.32 3.51
N TYR A 142 -40.96 7.09 4.36
CA TYR A 142 -39.86 6.20 4.03
C TYR A 142 -40.33 4.77 3.82
N TYR A 143 -41.13 4.21 4.75
CA TYR A 143 -41.64 2.84 4.65
C TYR A 143 -42.30 2.58 3.28
N TRP A 144 -43.14 3.51 2.81
CA TRP A 144 -43.78 3.39 1.50
C TRP A 144 -42.85 3.64 0.32
N LEU A 145 -41.94 4.62 0.39
CA LEU A 145 -40.93 4.87 -0.65
C LEU A 145 -39.99 3.67 -0.84
N HIS A 146 -39.45 3.13 0.26
CA HIS A 146 -38.56 1.98 0.26
C HIS A 146 -39.28 0.73 -0.25
N ARG A 147 -40.50 0.45 0.23
CA ARG A 147 -41.33 -0.66 -0.28
C ARG A 147 -41.66 -0.51 -1.77
N ALA A 148 -41.80 0.72 -2.29
CA ALA A 148 -41.96 0.99 -3.72
C ALA A 148 -40.65 0.80 -4.52
N LEU A 149 -39.49 1.15 -3.96
CA LEU A 149 -38.17 0.91 -4.58
C LEU A 149 -37.86 -0.60 -4.72
N HIS A 150 -38.44 -1.45 -3.88
CA HIS A 150 -38.44 -2.91 -4.04
C HIS A 150 -39.40 -3.44 -5.13
N HIS A 151 -40.24 -2.59 -5.74
CA HIS A 151 -40.99 -2.99 -6.93
C HIS A 151 -40.04 -3.22 -8.12
N HIS A 152 -40.20 -4.36 -8.81
CA HIS A 152 -39.26 -4.90 -9.79
C HIS A 152 -38.71 -3.88 -10.82
N TYR A 153 -39.54 -2.94 -11.27
CA TYR A 153 -39.16 -1.90 -12.22
C TYR A 153 -38.13 -0.91 -11.65
N LEU A 154 -38.36 -0.42 -10.42
CA LEU A 154 -37.47 0.52 -9.74
C LEU A 154 -36.25 -0.20 -9.18
N TYR A 155 -36.44 -1.38 -8.60
CA TYR A 155 -35.36 -2.23 -8.09
C TYR A 155 -34.29 -2.45 -9.16
N SER A 156 -34.66 -2.96 -10.34
CA SER A 156 -33.70 -3.25 -11.42
C SER A 156 -32.90 -2.04 -11.94
N ARG A 157 -33.40 -0.81 -11.73
CA ARG A 157 -32.81 0.47 -12.21
C ARG A 157 -32.05 1.25 -11.16
N TYR A 158 -32.48 1.16 -9.91
CA TYR A 158 -32.01 2.00 -8.82
C TYR A 158 -31.56 1.12 -7.63
N HIS A 159 -32.51 0.58 -6.88
CA HIS A 159 -32.28 -0.07 -5.59
C HIS A 159 -31.50 -1.41 -5.66
N SER A 160 -31.41 -2.05 -6.84
CA SER A 160 -30.58 -3.25 -7.04
C SER A 160 -29.09 -2.98 -6.92
N HIS A 161 -28.62 -1.73 -7.02
CA HIS A 161 -27.20 -1.43 -6.75
C HIS A 161 -26.89 -1.57 -5.24
N HIS A 162 -27.78 -1.09 -4.39
CA HIS A 162 -27.74 -1.22 -2.94
C HIS A 162 -27.73 -2.72 -2.54
N HIS A 163 -28.68 -3.50 -3.04
CA HIS A 163 -28.79 -4.96 -2.81
C HIS A 163 -27.84 -5.85 -3.64
N SER A 164 -27.02 -5.27 -4.54
CA SER A 164 -25.99 -6.04 -5.28
C SER A 164 -24.84 -6.50 -4.40
N SER A 165 -24.73 -5.88 -3.24
CA SER A 165 -23.87 -6.31 -2.16
C SER A 165 -24.73 -7.17 -1.24
N ILE A 166 -24.19 -8.22 -0.59
CA ILE A 166 -25.01 -9.22 0.15
C ILE A 166 -24.75 -9.28 1.64
N VAL A 167 -23.51 -9.50 2.10
CA VAL A 167 -23.28 -9.36 3.53
C VAL A 167 -23.18 -7.90 3.84
N THR A 168 -24.21 -7.49 4.56
CA THR A 168 -24.37 -6.21 5.17
C THR A 168 -23.14 -5.79 5.97
N GLU A 169 -22.40 -4.92 5.33
CA GLU A 169 -22.25 -3.57 5.87
C GLU A 169 -23.21 -2.62 5.09
N PRO A 170 -23.33 -1.30 5.32
CA PRO A 170 -24.05 -0.41 4.41
C PRO A 170 -23.58 1.04 4.12
N ILE A 171 -22.49 1.36 3.38
CA ILE A 171 -22.45 2.57 2.52
C ILE A 171 -23.40 2.22 1.40
N THR A 172 -23.72 0.93 1.19
CA THR A 172 -24.96 0.52 0.54
C THR A 172 -26.19 1.34 0.94
N SER A 173 -26.40 1.72 2.21
CA SER A 173 -27.50 2.64 2.61
C SER A 173 -27.53 3.96 1.82
N VAL A 174 -26.42 4.32 1.14
CA VAL A 174 -26.26 5.44 0.21
C VAL A 174 -25.45 5.09 -1.06
N ILE A 175 -25.16 3.80 -1.36
CA ILE A 175 -24.80 3.29 -2.70
C ILE A 175 -26.12 3.13 -3.43
N HIS A 176 -26.70 4.29 -3.66
CA HIS A 176 -27.88 4.54 -4.42
C HIS A 176 -27.44 5.31 -5.66
N PRO A 177 -27.94 4.97 -6.86
CA PRO A 177 -27.72 5.80 -8.03
C PRO A 177 -28.25 7.22 -7.80
N PHE A 178 -27.70 8.19 -8.53
CA PHE A 178 -27.89 9.62 -8.25
C PHE A 178 -29.37 10.03 -8.12
N ALA A 179 -30.25 9.54 -8.99
CA ALA A 179 -31.70 9.77 -8.94
C ALA A 179 -32.38 9.28 -7.64
N GLU A 180 -31.97 8.11 -7.13
CA GLU A 180 -32.52 7.55 -5.89
C GLU A 180 -31.99 8.30 -4.67
N HIS A 181 -30.75 8.81 -4.72
CA HIS A 181 -30.27 9.66 -3.64
C HIS A 181 -31.02 11.02 -3.58
N ILE A 182 -31.38 11.60 -4.73
CA ILE A 182 -32.24 12.79 -4.77
C ILE A 182 -33.59 12.54 -4.09
N SER A 183 -34.22 11.37 -4.27
CA SER A 183 -35.52 11.09 -3.64
C SER A 183 -35.42 10.97 -2.12
N TYR A 184 -34.38 10.31 -1.59
CA TYR A 184 -34.11 10.28 -0.15
C TYR A 184 -33.75 11.67 0.41
N PHE A 185 -32.98 12.48 -0.31
CA PHE A 185 -32.69 13.86 0.13
C PHE A 185 -33.97 14.70 0.27
N LEU A 186 -34.88 14.64 -0.71
CA LEU A 186 -36.15 15.37 -0.67
C LEU A 186 -37.05 14.91 0.50
N LEU A 187 -37.07 13.61 0.79
CA LEU A 187 -37.78 13.05 1.94
C LEU A 187 -37.19 13.55 3.28
N PHE A 188 -35.86 13.50 3.43
CA PHE A 188 -35.19 13.95 4.65
C PHE A 188 -35.11 15.49 4.77
N ALA A 189 -35.35 16.23 3.69
CA ALA A 189 -35.50 17.68 3.75
C ALA A 189 -36.78 18.13 4.49
N ILE A 190 -37.79 17.27 4.67
CA ILE A 190 -39.10 17.67 5.21
C ILE A 190 -38.99 18.35 6.60
N PRO A 191 -38.43 17.74 7.67
CA PRO A 191 -38.34 18.43 8.97
C PRO A 191 -37.47 19.69 8.95
N MET A 192 -36.44 19.70 8.10
CA MET A 192 -35.52 20.83 7.96
C MET A 192 -36.22 22.04 7.34
N VAL A 193 -36.90 21.84 6.20
CA VAL A 193 -37.64 22.90 5.50
C VAL A 193 -38.85 23.35 6.33
N THR A 194 -39.58 22.42 6.95
CA THR A 194 -40.70 22.78 7.83
C THR A 194 -40.25 23.68 8.98
N THR A 195 -39.23 23.30 9.75
CA THR A 195 -38.78 24.12 10.89
C THR A 195 -38.20 25.47 10.47
N VAL A 196 -37.55 25.56 9.30
CA VAL A 196 -37.05 26.83 8.74
C VAL A 196 -38.21 27.75 8.39
N LEU A 197 -39.22 27.25 7.66
CA LEU A 197 -40.39 28.04 7.26
C LEU A 197 -41.28 28.44 8.45
N THR A 198 -41.30 27.68 9.54
CA THR A 198 -41.99 28.06 10.79
C THR A 198 -41.15 28.94 11.72
N GLY A 199 -39.92 29.29 11.37
CA GLY A 199 -39.02 30.11 12.20
C GLY A 199 -38.59 29.44 13.52
N THR A 200 -38.87 28.15 13.69
CA THR A 200 -38.51 27.34 14.87
C THR A 200 -37.20 26.57 14.70
N SER A 201 -36.65 26.55 13.49
CA SER A 201 -35.36 25.91 13.21
C SER A 201 -34.23 26.48 14.06
N SER A 202 -33.27 25.62 14.34
CA SER A 202 -31.98 25.96 14.91
C SER A 202 -30.90 25.10 14.28
N LEU A 203 -29.64 25.53 14.39
CA LEU A 203 -28.49 24.79 13.92
C LEU A 203 -28.44 23.39 14.57
N ALA A 204 -28.80 23.29 15.86
CA ALA A 204 -28.97 22.02 16.57
C ALA A 204 -30.08 21.13 15.97
N ALA A 205 -31.24 21.69 15.61
CA ALA A 205 -32.32 20.93 14.98
C ALA A 205 -31.94 20.47 13.56
N LEU A 206 -31.35 21.36 12.74
CA LEU A 206 -30.94 21.09 11.36
C LEU A 206 -29.88 20.00 11.29
N PHE A 207 -28.77 20.17 12.02
CA PHE A 207 -27.63 19.27 11.95
C PHE A 207 -27.80 18.05 12.84
N GLY A 208 -28.36 18.19 14.05
CA GLY A 208 -28.65 17.07 14.95
C GLY A 208 -29.63 16.06 14.35
N TYR A 209 -30.52 16.51 13.47
CA TYR A 209 -31.46 15.62 12.79
C TYR A 209 -30.82 14.76 11.71
N ILE A 210 -30.10 15.37 10.76
CA ILE A 210 -29.36 14.59 9.76
C ILE A 210 -28.29 13.74 10.48
N THR A 211 -27.70 14.23 11.56
CA THR A 211 -26.83 13.45 12.47
C THR A 211 -27.52 12.22 13.04
N TYR A 212 -28.82 12.27 13.32
CA TYR A 212 -29.60 11.14 13.81
C TYR A 212 -30.03 10.20 12.66
N ILE A 213 -30.41 10.72 11.49
CA ILE A 213 -30.58 9.89 10.27
C ILE A 213 -29.31 9.13 9.94
N ASP A 214 -28.19 9.81 10.14
CA ASP A 214 -26.88 9.25 10.04
C ASP A 214 -26.68 8.26 11.21
N LEU A 215 -26.84 8.59 12.49
CA LEU A 215 -26.76 7.63 13.63
C LEU A 215 -27.62 6.38 13.46
N MET A 216 -28.75 6.49 12.79
CA MET A 216 -29.77 5.44 12.73
C MET A 216 -29.85 4.73 11.39
N ASN A 217 -29.47 5.30 10.23
CA ASN A 217 -28.95 4.45 9.16
C ASN A 217 -27.57 3.94 9.55
N ASN A 218 -26.95 4.54 10.56
CA ASN A 218 -25.88 3.93 11.29
C ASN A 218 -26.39 2.77 12.10
N MET A 219 -27.56 2.92 12.68
CA MET A 219 -28.43 1.81 13.02
C MET A 219 -28.99 0.96 11.86
N GLY A 220 -28.51 1.14 10.61
CA GLY A 220 -28.79 0.49 9.31
C GLY A 220 -28.77 -1.03 9.14
N HIS A 221 -27.72 -1.64 8.53
CA HIS A 221 -27.74 -3.00 7.92
C HIS A 221 -26.44 -3.87 8.22
N CYS A 222 -26.39 -5.11 8.83
CA CYS A 222 -25.10 -5.72 9.39
C CYS A 222 -24.68 -7.23 9.48
N ASN A 223 -23.56 -7.57 10.20
CA ASN A 223 -22.95 -8.91 10.33
C ASN A 223 -22.41 -9.54 11.69
N PHE A 224 -22.50 -9.01 12.93
CA PHE A 224 -22.06 -9.75 14.18
C PHE A 224 -22.84 -9.44 15.53
N GLU A 225 -22.42 -8.79 16.66
CA GLU A 225 -23.29 -8.42 17.86
C GLU A 225 -22.81 -7.48 19.05
N LEU A 226 -23.72 -6.64 19.63
CA LEU A 226 -23.71 -5.94 20.97
C LEU A 226 -25.09 -5.71 21.65
N ILE A 227 -26.09 -4.94 21.13
CA ILE A 227 -27.17 -4.23 21.91
C ILE A 227 -27.49 -5.17 23.04
N PRO A 228 -27.07 -4.86 24.26
CA PRO A 228 -26.95 -5.91 25.24
C PRO A 228 -28.36 -6.30 25.66
N LYS A 229 -28.60 -7.58 25.98
CA LYS A 229 -29.95 -8.01 26.41
C LYS A 229 -30.48 -7.11 27.54
N TRP A 230 -29.59 -6.54 28.36
CA TRP A 230 -29.94 -5.54 29.38
C TRP A 230 -30.60 -4.26 28.86
N LEU A 231 -30.25 -3.73 27.68
CA LEU A 231 -30.81 -2.46 27.20
C LEU A 231 -32.31 -2.60 26.87
N PHE A 232 -32.68 -3.66 26.14
CA PHE A 232 -34.10 -3.99 25.93
C PHE A 232 -34.78 -4.56 27.19
N SER A 233 -34.04 -5.08 28.17
CA SER A 233 -34.63 -5.47 29.47
C SER A 233 -34.97 -4.27 30.35
N ILE A 234 -34.17 -3.19 30.30
CA ILE A 234 -34.42 -1.96 31.06
C ILE A 234 -35.57 -1.15 30.44
N PHE A 235 -35.68 -1.10 29.10
CA PHE A 235 -36.78 -0.40 28.43
C PHE A 235 -37.33 -1.19 27.22
N PRO A 236 -38.22 -2.17 27.43
CA PRO A 236 -38.75 -3.05 26.37
C PRO A 236 -39.39 -2.34 25.15
N PRO A 237 -40.12 -1.21 25.28
CA PRO A 237 -40.67 -0.50 24.13
C PRO A 237 -39.62 -0.02 23.11
N LEU A 238 -38.36 0.15 23.53
CA LEU A 238 -37.26 0.58 22.67
C LEU A 238 -37.08 -0.31 21.44
N LYS A 239 -37.40 -1.61 21.53
CA LYS A 239 -37.33 -2.59 20.43
C LYS A 239 -38.14 -2.17 19.17
N TYR A 240 -39.21 -1.39 19.35
CA TYR A 240 -40.07 -0.91 18.25
C TYR A 240 -39.76 0.52 17.82
N MET A 241 -39.04 1.29 18.65
CA MET A 241 -38.61 2.66 18.39
C MET A 241 -37.15 2.75 17.90
N MET A 242 -36.42 1.64 17.96
CA MET A 242 -35.00 1.57 17.63
C MET A 242 -34.69 0.16 17.09
N TYR A 243 -34.59 0.03 15.77
CA TYR A 243 -34.40 -1.26 15.12
C TYR A 243 -33.11 -1.97 15.49
N THR A 244 -33.18 -3.30 15.48
CA THR A 244 -32.04 -4.14 15.79
C THR A 244 -31.10 -4.31 14.60
N PRO A 245 -29.91 -4.82 14.90
CA PRO A 245 -29.05 -5.44 13.90
C PRO A 245 -29.72 -6.41 12.93
N SER A 246 -30.23 -7.48 13.51
CA SER A 246 -30.40 -8.76 12.87
C SER A 246 -31.59 -8.65 11.93
N TYR A 247 -32.61 -7.93 12.39
CA TYR A 247 -33.67 -7.29 11.62
C TYR A 247 -33.24 -6.80 10.23
N HIS A 248 -32.37 -5.80 10.12
CA HIS A 248 -32.04 -5.27 8.78
C HIS A 248 -31.01 -6.12 8.02
N SER A 249 -30.25 -6.99 8.72
CA SER A 249 -29.51 -8.07 8.02
C SER A 249 -30.47 -8.98 7.23
N LEU A 250 -31.62 -9.27 7.82
CA LEU A 250 -32.69 -10.04 7.18
C LEU A 250 -33.30 -9.29 6.01
N HIS A 251 -33.53 -7.97 6.11
CA HIS A 251 -33.95 -7.15 4.97
C HIS A 251 -33.07 -7.37 3.73
N HIS A 252 -31.75 -7.34 3.90
CA HIS A 252 -30.76 -7.52 2.83
C HIS A 252 -30.52 -8.96 2.36
N THR A 253 -31.15 -9.94 2.98
CA THR A 253 -31.00 -11.36 2.62
C THR A 253 -32.31 -12.01 2.20
N GLN A 254 -33.45 -11.43 2.59
CA GLN A 254 -34.80 -11.84 2.21
C GLN A 254 -35.48 -10.87 1.21
N PHE A 255 -35.05 -9.60 1.16
CA PHE A 255 -35.53 -8.52 0.27
C PHE A 255 -37.04 -8.17 0.36
N ARG A 256 -37.81 -8.84 1.22
CA ARG A 256 -39.28 -8.76 1.27
C ARG A 256 -39.88 -8.54 2.67
N THR A 257 -39.02 -8.28 3.65
CA THR A 257 -39.36 -8.04 5.06
C THR A 257 -38.55 -6.86 5.59
N ASN A 258 -38.95 -6.28 6.71
CA ASN A 258 -38.19 -5.25 7.43
C ASN A 258 -37.90 -3.99 6.58
N TYR A 259 -38.95 -3.29 6.14
CA TYR A 259 -38.90 -2.10 5.27
C TYR A 259 -38.78 -0.74 5.98
N SER A 260 -39.06 -0.68 7.29
CA SER A 260 -39.05 0.57 8.09
C SER A 260 -37.66 1.20 8.11
N LEU A 261 -37.61 2.51 8.41
CA LEU A 261 -36.37 3.26 8.46
C LEU A 261 -35.61 2.94 9.75
N PHE A 262 -36.05 3.46 10.89
CA PHE A 262 -35.41 3.24 12.21
C PHE A 262 -36.34 2.64 13.25
N MET A 263 -37.66 2.76 13.04
CA MET A 263 -38.69 2.30 13.98
C MET A 263 -39.40 1.06 13.41
N PRO A 264 -39.08 -0.18 13.88
CA PRO A 264 -39.78 -1.40 13.45
C PRO A 264 -41.29 -1.41 13.69
N PHE A 265 -41.80 -0.42 14.41
CA PHE A 265 -43.21 -0.11 14.55
C PHE A 265 -44.02 -0.27 13.23
N TYR A 266 -43.56 0.26 12.09
CA TYR A 266 -44.35 0.18 10.85
C TYR A 266 -44.36 -1.24 10.24
N ASP A 267 -43.26 -1.99 10.29
CA ASP A 267 -43.26 -3.41 9.89
C ASP A 267 -44.05 -4.30 10.86
N TYR A 268 -44.11 -3.94 12.14
CA TYR A 268 -44.95 -4.62 13.13
C TYR A 268 -46.44 -4.36 12.83
N VAL A 269 -46.83 -3.10 12.61
CA VAL A 269 -48.21 -2.69 12.28
C VAL A 269 -48.68 -3.26 10.94
N TYR A 270 -47.82 -3.29 9.91
CA TYR A 270 -48.17 -3.79 8.58
C TYR A 270 -47.81 -5.27 8.34
N GLY A 271 -47.35 -6.00 9.37
CA GLY A 271 -47.06 -7.43 9.29
C GLY A 271 -45.90 -7.82 8.38
N THR A 272 -44.98 -6.90 8.08
CA THR A 272 -43.79 -7.12 7.24
C THR A 272 -42.51 -7.41 8.05
N MET A 273 -42.61 -7.54 9.38
CA MET A 273 -41.51 -7.92 10.27
C MET A 273 -41.07 -9.39 10.07
N ASP A 274 -39.76 -9.63 9.96
CA ASP A 274 -39.20 -10.96 9.78
C ASP A 274 -39.24 -11.81 11.06
N LYS A 275 -39.78 -13.04 10.94
CA LYS A 275 -39.98 -13.99 12.04
C LYS A 275 -38.70 -14.44 12.74
N SER A 276 -37.54 -14.36 12.08
CA SER A 276 -36.26 -14.81 12.64
C SER A 276 -35.51 -13.75 13.46
N THR A 277 -35.97 -12.50 13.41
CA THR A 277 -35.34 -11.31 14.02
C THR A 277 -34.76 -11.55 15.42
N ASP A 278 -35.57 -12.06 16.35
CA ASP A 278 -35.16 -12.21 17.76
C ASP A 278 -34.18 -13.37 17.95
N SER A 279 -34.48 -14.54 17.37
CA SER A 279 -33.58 -15.71 17.42
C SER A 279 -32.20 -15.41 16.84
N LEU A 280 -32.15 -14.56 15.81
CA LEU A 280 -30.92 -14.14 15.17
C LEU A 280 -30.16 -13.08 15.99
N TYR A 281 -30.84 -12.26 16.78
CA TYR A 281 -30.20 -11.34 17.74
C TYR A 281 -29.60 -12.11 18.94
N GLU A 282 -30.32 -13.10 19.49
CA GLU A 282 -29.87 -13.81 20.69
C GLU A 282 -28.73 -14.79 20.48
N THR A 283 -28.88 -15.77 19.57
CA THR A 283 -27.85 -16.81 19.28
C THR A 283 -26.49 -16.21 18.93
N THR A 284 -26.54 -14.99 18.41
CA THR A 284 -25.41 -14.22 17.95
C THR A 284 -24.70 -13.47 19.08
N LEU A 285 -25.40 -13.08 20.16
CA LEU A 285 -24.76 -12.53 21.36
C LEU A 285 -23.78 -13.51 22.01
N GLU A 286 -24.03 -14.80 21.86
CA GLU A 286 -23.37 -15.90 22.60
C GLU A 286 -22.16 -16.50 21.86
N ARG A 287 -21.97 -16.19 20.57
CA ARG A 287 -20.96 -16.84 19.71
C ARG A 287 -19.49 -16.54 20.09
N GLU A 288 -18.68 -17.55 20.38
CA GLU A 288 -17.28 -17.41 20.81
C GLU A 288 -16.23 -17.18 19.69
N GLU A 289 -14.95 -17.16 20.07
CA GLU A 289 -13.77 -16.99 19.22
C GLU A 289 -13.31 -18.31 18.56
N GLU A 290 -12.44 -18.24 17.54
CA GLU A 290 -12.24 -19.38 16.64
C GLU A 290 -10.76 -19.67 16.31
N SER A 291 -10.22 -20.77 16.85
CA SER A 291 -8.80 -21.16 16.76
C SER A 291 -8.27 -21.45 15.34
N PRO A 292 -6.96 -21.19 15.08
CA PRO A 292 -6.29 -21.56 13.83
C PRO A 292 -5.87 -23.03 13.77
N ASN A 293 -5.53 -23.50 12.57
CA ASN A 293 -4.75 -24.72 12.33
C ASN A 293 -3.32 -24.43 11.87
N VAL A 294 -3.13 -23.28 11.19
CA VAL A 294 -1.84 -22.79 10.69
C VAL A 294 -1.72 -21.32 11.07
N VAL A 295 -0.55 -20.96 11.58
CA VAL A 295 -0.16 -19.64 12.08
C VAL A 295 0.97 -19.12 11.17
N HIS A 296 0.66 -18.24 10.21
CA HIS A 296 1.70 -17.68 9.33
C HIS A 296 2.34 -16.46 10.00
N LEU A 297 3.65 -16.52 10.16
CA LEU A 297 4.44 -15.65 11.03
C LEU A 297 5.53 -14.96 10.15
N THR A 298 5.12 -14.02 9.28
CA THR A 298 5.98 -13.47 8.21
C THR A 298 6.94 -12.37 8.62
N HIS A 299 6.62 -11.64 9.69
CA HIS A 299 7.25 -10.37 10.07
C HIS A 299 6.88 -9.18 9.12
N LEU A 300 6.48 -8.02 9.66
CA LEU A 300 6.15 -6.75 8.96
C LEU A 300 7.35 -6.11 8.28
N THR A 301 7.08 -5.23 7.31
CA THR A 301 8.01 -4.99 6.23
C THR A 301 8.42 -3.54 5.75
N THR A 302 7.69 -2.40 5.93
CA THR A 302 8.16 -1.03 5.50
C THR A 302 7.31 0.20 6.03
N PRO A 303 7.60 1.02 7.10
CA PRO A 303 6.50 2.87 7.31
C PRO A 303 5.25 3.34 6.65
N GLU A 304 4.70 2.59 5.72
CA GLU A 304 3.38 2.79 5.18
C GLU A 304 2.65 1.46 5.01
N SER A 305 3.26 0.37 5.47
CA SER A 305 2.90 -1.04 5.36
C SER A 305 1.45 -1.43 5.56
N ILE A 306 0.66 -0.66 6.31
CA ILE A 306 -0.53 -1.24 6.94
C ILE A 306 -1.77 -0.91 6.27
N TYR A 307 -2.08 0.40 6.25
CA TYR A 307 -2.95 1.21 5.41
C TYR A 307 -3.54 0.47 4.19
N HIS A 308 -2.68 -0.37 3.68
CA HIS A 308 -2.70 -1.45 2.73
C HIS A 308 -3.36 -2.87 2.93
N LEU A 309 -4.09 -3.30 3.97
CA LEU A 309 -4.40 -4.77 4.18
C LEU A 309 -5.79 -5.20 4.76
N PRO A 310 -5.93 -6.32 5.56
CA PRO A 310 -7.03 -6.69 6.54
C PRO A 310 -7.16 -6.35 8.11
N ILE A 311 -6.48 -5.36 8.75
CA ILE A 311 -6.86 -4.30 9.80
C ILE A 311 -6.85 -2.62 9.56
N GLY A 312 -7.71 -1.83 8.78
CA GLY A 312 -7.47 -0.61 7.79
C GLY A 312 -8.46 0.26 6.84
N PHE A 313 -8.92 -0.07 5.58
CA PHE A 313 -9.93 0.72 4.71
C PHE A 313 -10.72 -0.18 3.64
N ALA A 314 -11.59 0.25 2.66
CA ALA A 314 -12.39 -0.58 1.64
C ALA A 314 -11.90 -0.90 0.16
N SER A 315 -11.29 -0.01 -0.64
CA SER A 315 -10.66 -0.15 -2.00
C SER A 315 -9.10 -0.08 -2.36
N PHE A 316 -8.10 0.20 -1.49
CA PHE A 316 -6.68 0.64 -1.72
C PHE A 316 -5.87 -0.51 -1.44
N ALA A 317 -5.81 -0.88 -0.17
CA ALA A 317 -6.04 -2.21 0.33
C ALA A 317 -7.03 -3.15 -0.52
N SER A 318 -7.45 -2.75 -1.77
CA SER A 318 -7.50 -3.58 -3.01
C SER A 318 -6.54 -3.48 -4.33
N LYS A 319 -5.29 -2.94 -4.47
CA LYS A 319 -4.26 -3.09 -5.63
C LYS A 319 -2.73 -2.65 -5.34
N PRO A 320 -1.54 -3.37 -5.45
CA PRO A 320 0.05 -3.11 -4.29
C PRO A 320 0.88 -1.88 -3.75
N GLN A 321 1.51 -2.09 -2.55
CA GLN A 321 2.19 -1.13 -1.61
C GLN A 321 3.36 -0.46 -2.28
N LYS A 322 3.45 0.88 -2.32
CA LYS A 322 4.54 1.55 -3.07
C LYS A 322 5.01 2.90 -2.58
N SER A 323 5.18 3.92 -3.44
CA SER A 323 5.60 5.29 -3.09
C SER A 323 4.98 6.42 -3.87
N LYS A 324 4.28 7.37 -3.20
CA LYS A 324 3.46 8.55 -3.61
C LYS A 324 3.78 9.68 -2.66
N TRP A 325 3.83 10.90 -3.17
CA TRP A 325 3.92 12.07 -2.31
C TRP A 325 2.80 12.16 -1.29
N TYR A 326 1.65 11.58 -1.64
CA TYR A 326 0.45 11.35 -0.85
C TYR A 326 0.72 11.24 0.65
N LEU A 327 0.88 9.99 1.10
CA LEU A 327 0.87 9.53 2.52
C LEU A 327 1.55 10.44 3.48
N TRP A 328 2.57 11.11 3.01
CA TRP A 328 3.31 12.14 3.68
C TRP A 328 2.51 13.07 4.57
N LEU A 329 1.24 13.38 4.30
CA LEU A 329 0.44 14.11 5.28
C LEU A 329 -0.24 13.22 6.41
N MET A 330 0.22 12.00 6.77
CA MET A 330 -0.22 11.15 7.93
C MET A 330 0.72 10.86 9.20
N TRP A 331 1.91 11.41 9.51
CA TRP A 331 2.62 11.46 10.86
C TRP A 331 2.07 12.26 12.12
N PRO A 332 0.91 12.99 12.22
CA PRO A 332 -0.13 12.87 13.26
C PRO A 332 -0.80 11.57 13.56
N VAL A 333 -0.68 10.64 12.64
CA VAL A 333 -1.30 9.33 12.66
C VAL A 333 -0.17 8.30 12.71
N THR A 334 1.07 8.77 12.47
CA THR A 334 2.24 7.94 12.19
C THR A 334 3.23 7.65 13.32
N PHE A 335 3.27 8.50 14.33
CA PHE A 335 3.64 8.12 15.69
C PHE A 335 2.45 7.34 16.31
N TRP A 336 1.14 7.47 15.91
CA TRP A 336 -0.03 6.55 16.26
C TRP A 336 -0.02 5.30 15.43
N SER A 337 1.21 4.95 15.11
CA SER A 337 1.59 3.65 15.57
C SER A 337 2.88 3.64 16.33
N MET A 338 3.92 4.29 15.78
CA MET A 338 5.29 4.06 16.13
C MET A 338 5.61 4.22 17.61
N PHE A 339 4.75 4.84 18.43
CA PHE A 339 4.92 4.87 19.88
C PHE A 339 3.95 3.94 20.63
N MET A 340 2.83 3.49 20.08
CA MET A 340 2.07 2.35 20.59
C MET A 340 1.72 1.38 19.46
N THR A 341 2.59 0.54 18.98
CA THR A 341 2.79 -0.74 19.60
C THR A 341 4.12 -0.82 20.25
N CYS A 342 4.65 0.36 20.44
CA CYS A 342 5.81 0.63 21.18
C CYS A 342 5.53 0.63 22.68
N LEU A 343 4.31 0.30 23.09
CA LEU A 343 4.02 -0.22 24.42
C LEU A 343 3.28 -1.59 24.26
N HIS A 344 3.42 -2.25 23.10
CA HIS A 344 2.77 -3.53 22.78
C HIS A 344 3.89 -4.52 22.81
N GLY A 345 3.84 -5.35 23.82
CA GLY A 345 4.56 -6.58 23.77
C GLY A 345 3.80 -7.65 22.95
N ARG A 346 2.47 -7.56 22.92
CA ARG A 346 1.52 -8.64 22.59
C ARG A 346 1.59 -9.19 21.13
N THR A 347 0.64 -10.04 20.72
CA THR A 347 0.52 -10.75 19.41
C THR A 347 -0.94 -11.12 19.11
N PHE A 348 -1.29 -11.39 17.85
CA PHE A 348 -2.42 -10.68 17.23
C PHE A 348 -3.02 -11.41 15.97
N VAL A 349 -4.36 -11.52 15.87
CA VAL A 349 -5.14 -12.23 14.81
C VAL A 349 -5.85 -11.27 13.84
N VAL A 350 -5.54 -11.39 12.55
CA VAL A 350 -5.53 -10.20 11.67
C VAL A 350 -6.18 -10.35 10.31
N GLU A 351 -6.04 -11.53 9.76
CA GLU A 351 -6.74 -12.00 8.59
C GLU A 351 -6.88 -13.48 8.87
N ARG A 352 -7.95 -14.04 8.35
CA ARG A 352 -8.16 -15.46 8.43
C ARG A 352 -8.29 -15.94 7.02
N ASN A 353 -7.36 -16.75 6.51
CA ASN A 353 -7.44 -17.42 5.21
C ASN A 353 -7.98 -18.85 5.41
N ALA A 354 -8.59 -19.48 4.41
CA ALA A 354 -9.18 -20.81 4.60
C ALA A 354 -8.91 -21.70 3.38
N PHE A 355 -7.98 -22.63 3.51
CA PHE A 355 -7.65 -23.56 2.43
C PHE A 355 -8.45 -24.86 2.64
N GLY A 356 -9.64 -24.92 2.04
CA GLY A 356 -10.62 -25.99 2.28
C GLY A 356 -11.01 -26.11 3.76
N LYS A 357 -10.52 -27.15 4.45
CA LYS A 357 -10.76 -27.37 5.89
C LYS A 357 -9.78 -26.62 6.81
N LEU A 358 -8.65 -26.14 6.30
CA LEU A 358 -7.62 -25.50 7.12
C LEU A 358 -7.99 -24.06 7.43
N LYS A 359 -8.08 -23.72 8.72
CA LYS A 359 -8.24 -22.35 9.21
C LYS A 359 -6.85 -21.73 9.36
N LEU A 360 -6.40 -21.01 8.34
CA LEU A 360 -5.22 -20.17 8.49
C LEU A 360 -5.63 -18.93 9.28
N GLN A 361 -4.86 -18.60 10.32
CA GLN A 361 -4.75 -17.22 10.77
C GLN A 361 -3.31 -16.83 10.47
N SER A 362 -3.10 -16.04 9.43
CA SER A 362 -1.81 -15.39 9.30
C SER A 362 -1.74 -14.39 10.45
N TRP A 363 -0.74 -14.54 11.30
CA TRP A 363 -0.65 -14.00 12.64
C TRP A 363 0.26 -12.81 12.71
N ALA A 364 0.44 -12.39 13.93
CA ALA A 364 1.09 -11.17 14.23
C ALA A 364 2.25 -11.38 15.20
N ILE A 365 3.44 -10.95 14.78
CA ILE A 365 4.49 -10.54 15.69
C ILE A 365 5.10 -9.14 15.29
N PRO A 366 5.11 -8.14 16.17
CA PRO A 366 5.49 -6.19 15.76
C PRO A 366 6.91 -5.60 15.57
N ARG A 367 7.85 -6.02 14.72
CA ARG A 367 9.17 -5.34 14.54
C ARG A 367 9.07 -4.29 13.42
N TYR A 368 9.44 -3.05 13.74
CA TYR A 368 9.77 -1.96 12.84
C TYR A 368 11.25 -1.95 12.72
N THR A 369 11.56 -2.76 11.77
CA THR A 369 12.72 -3.50 11.52
C THR A 369 13.99 -2.61 11.39
N ILE A 370 14.31 -1.48 12.05
CA ILE A 370 15.69 -0.91 11.98
C ILE A 370 16.62 -1.71 12.87
N GLN A 371 16.02 -2.22 13.94
CA GLN A 371 16.66 -2.34 15.22
C GLN A 371 17.20 -3.78 15.52
N PHE A 372 17.26 -4.76 14.57
CA PHE A 372 17.87 -6.12 14.85
C PHE A 372 19.36 -6.02 14.48
N LEU A 373 19.66 -5.13 13.53
CA LEU A 373 20.93 -4.42 13.46
C LEU A 373 21.40 -3.95 14.84
N PHE A 374 20.50 -3.49 15.73
CA PHE A 374 20.87 -2.99 17.04
C PHE A 374 21.02 -4.14 18.03
N GLN A 375 22.28 -4.45 18.34
CA GLN A 375 22.66 -5.52 19.27
C GLN A 375 22.00 -5.44 20.65
N TRP A 376 21.70 -4.23 21.14
CA TRP A 376 21.05 -4.04 22.46
C TRP A 376 19.57 -4.45 22.51
N GLN A 377 18.87 -4.48 21.38
CA GLN A 377 17.51 -5.01 21.33
C GLN A 377 17.50 -6.51 20.95
N ARG A 378 18.62 -7.25 21.09
CA ARG A 378 18.72 -8.65 20.62
C ARG A 378 18.53 -9.77 21.64
N GLU A 379 18.85 -9.64 22.93
CA GLU A 379 18.62 -10.74 23.91
C GLU A 379 17.12 -11.02 24.07
N ALA A 380 16.43 -9.90 24.11
CA ALA A 380 15.34 -9.60 23.25
C ALA A 380 15.39 -10.27 21.84
N ILE A 381 15.48 -11.61 21.77
CA ILE A 381 15.39 -12.60 20.67
C ILE A 381 14.49 -13.72 21.12
N SER A 382 14.72 -14.18 22.34
CA SER A 382 14.08 -15.38 22.81
C SER A 382 12.61 -15.12 23.00
N GLY A 383 12.26 -14.35 24.05
CA GLY A 383 10.94 -14.40 24.68
C GLY A 383 9.77 -14.07 23.76
N LEU A 384 10.02 -13.46 22.62
CA LEU A 384 8.97 -12.99 21.75
C LEU A 384 8.49 -14.01 20.71
N VAL A 385 9.39 -14.45 19.83
CA VAL A 385 9.09 -15.58 18.95
C VAL A 385 8.74 -16.79 19.81
N GLU A 386 9.40 -16.94 20.95
CA GLU A 386 9.12 -17.91 22.01
C GLU A 386 7.67 -17.82 22.53
N GLN A 387 7.17 -16.71 23.09
CA GLN A 387 5.75 -16.68 23.50
C GLN A 387 4.77 -16.73 22.30
N ALA A 388 5.19 -16.50 21.04
CA ALA A 388 4.31 -16.67 19.88
C ALA A 388 4.18 -18.13 19.45
N ILE A 389 5.28 -18.88 19.56
CA ILE A 389 5.32 -20.34 19.50
C ILE A 389 4.47 -20.92 20.66
N ILE A 390 4.62 -20.40 21.89
CA ILE A 390 3.83 -20.85 23.06
C ILE A 390 2.33 -20.53 22.89
N GLU A 391 1.96 -19.34 22.40
CA GLU A 391 0.54 -19.01 22.14
C GLU A 391 -0.06 -19.86 21.01
N ALA A 392 0.74 -20.22 20.00
CA ALA A 392 0.33 -21.11 18.91
C ALA A 392 0.20 -22.58 19.35
N GLU A 393 1.08 -23.05 20.25
CA GLU A 393 0.99 -24.35 20.94
C GLU A 393 -0.29 -24.39 21.80
N ALA A 394 -0.53 -23.37 22.64
CA ALA A 394 -1.70 -23.26 23.50
C ALA A 394 -3.03 -23.21 22.72
N ARG A 395 -3.01 -22.80 21.44
CA ARG A 395 -4.17 -22.84 20.52
C ARG A 395 -4.22 -24.07 19.61
N GLY A 396 -3.30 -25.04 19.75
CA GLY A 396 -3.36 -26.36 19.09
C GLY A 396 -2.84 -26.43 17.65
N THR A 397 -1.89 -25.57 17.28
CA THR A 397 -1.32 -25.48 15.91
C THR A 397 -0.46 -26.70 15.53
N LYS A 398 -0.43 -27.09 14.24
CA LYS A 398 0.29 -28.29 13.74
C LYS A 398 1.28 -27.96 12.61
N GLY A 399 2.33 -28.78 12.43
CA GLY A 399 3.35 -28.58 11.39
C GLY A 399 4.25 -29.79 11.09
N GLU A 400 5.25 -29.61 10.21
CA GLU A 400 6.19 -30.63 9.69
C GLU A 400 7.69 -30.29 9.91
N GLU A 401 8.58 -31.15 9.38
CA GLU A 401 9.98 -31.35 9.80
C GLU A 401 10.94 -30.14 9.62
N ILE A 402 12.02 -30.12 10.41
CA ILE A 402 12.84 -28.92 10.69
C ILE A 402 14.31 -29.10 10.28
N ASN A 403 14.97 -28.02 9.84
CA ASN A 403 16.38 -28.01 9.47
C ASN A 403 17.23 -26.92 10.18
N ARG A 404 17.90 -27.28 11.28
CA ARG A 404 19.09 -26.64 11.92
C ARG A 404 19.14 -25.12 12.23
N ASN A 405 18.13 -24.29 11.91
CA ASN A 405 18.11 -22.86 12.30
C ASN A 405 17.09 -22.52 13.40
N GLY A 406 16.03 -23.30 13.55
CA GLY A 406 15.17 -23.24 14.76
C GLY A 406 15.80 -23.90 15.98
N GLU A 407 17.05 -24.36 15.87
CA GLU A 407 17.68 -25.30 16.80
C GLU A 407 17.78 -24.75 18.23
N VAL A 408 18.03 -23.45 18.39
CA VAL A 408 18.07 -22.77 19.70
C VAL A 408 16.76 -22.92 20.47
N TYR A 409 15.61 -22.80 19.80
CA TYR A 409 14.30 -22.93 20.43
C TYR A 409 13.93 -24.39 20.72
N ILE A 410 14.44 -25.34 19.93
CA ILE A 410 14.25 -26.78 20.13
C ILE A 410 15.13 -27.28 21.28
N GLN A 411 16.38 -26.79 21.37
CA GLN A 411 17.30 -27.03 22.48
C GLN A 411 16.75 -26.43 23.78
N ARG A 412 16.11 -25.25 23.73
CA ARG A 412 15.46 -24.60 24.89
C ARG A 412 14.12 -25.24 25.28
N TYR A 413 13.33 -25.71 24.31
CA TYR A 413 12.00 -26.31 24.53
C TYR A 413 11.82 -27.64 23.77
N PRO A 414 12.48 -28.72 24.22
CA PRO A 414 12.42 -30.03 23.55
C PRO A 414 11.05 -30.74 23.62
N GLN A 415 10.04 -30.12 24.23
CA GLN A 415 8.68 -30.66 24.41
C GLN A 415 7.61 -29.96 23.53
N LEU A 416 8.00 -29.04 22.64
CA LEU A 416 7.08 -28.38 21.71
C LEU A 416 6.47 -29.38 20.70
N LYS A 417 5.17 -29.27 20.46
CA LYS A 417 4.43 -30.09 19.48
C LYS A 417 4.16 -29.31 18.19
N VAL A 418 3.99 -27.99 18.29
CA VAL A 418 4.00 -27.07 17.15
C VAL A 418 5.40 -27.06 16.52
N LYS A 419 5.47 -27.32 15.21
CA LYS A 419 6.76 -27.42 14.51
C LYS A 419 7.08 -26.11 13.79
N VAL A 420 8.22 -25.53 14.15
CA VAL A 420 8.66 -24.21 13.66
C VAL A 420 9.52 -24.38 12.42
N VAL A 421 9.00 -23.91 11.28
CA VAL A 421 9.76 -23.88 10.02
C VAL A 421 10.28 -22.48 9.76
N ASP A 422 11.61 -22.32 9.83
CA ASP A 422 12.32 -21.06 9.53
C ASP A 422 11.98 -20.49 8.15
N GLY A 423 11.71 -21.41 7.24
CA GLY A 423 11.65 -21.08 5.85
C GLY A 423 13.01 -21.09 5.14
N SER A 424 13.70 -22.23 5.05
CA SER A 424 14.83 -22.37 4.09
C SER A 424 14.67 -23.49 3.04
N SER A 425 13.81 -24.50 3.24
CA SER A 425 13.79 -25.76 2.44
C SER A 425 12.93 -25.79 1.18
N LEU A 426 11.58 -25.73 1.24
CA LEU A 426 10.68 -25.55 0.07
C LEU A 426 11.21 -24.45 -0.84
N VAL A 427 11.86 -23.47 -0.22
CA VAL A 427 12.32 -22.32 -0.94
C VAL A 427 13.72 -22.48 -1.46
N VAL A 428 14.60 -23.29 -0.86
CA VAL A 428 15.69 -23.97 -1.57
C VAL A 428 15.12 -24.88 -2.67
N ALA A 429 13.86 -25.35 -2.63
CA ALA A 429 13.25 -26.08 -3.75
C ALA A 429 12.65 -25.17 -4.83
N VAL A 430 12.19 -23.99 -4.47
CA VAL A 430 11.97 -22.90 -5.42
C VAL A 430 13.32 -22.37 -5.91
N VAL A 431 14.36 -22.45 -5.07
CA VAL A 431 15.80 -22.39 -5.35
C VAL A 431 16.36 -23.71 -5.96
N LEU A 432 15.50 -24.68 -6.34
CA LEU A 432 15.82 -25.94 -7.03
C LEU A 432 14.81 -26.30 -8.19
N ASN A 433 13.98 -25.38 -8.71
CA ASN A 433 13.11 -25.48 -9.90
C ASN A 433 13.02 -24.37 -11.01
N SER A 434 13.69 -23.21 -11.01
CA SER A 434 13.89 -22.42 -12.25
C SER A 434 15.28 -21.96 -12.68
N ILE A 435 16.36 -22.69 -12.36
CA ILE A 435 17.56 -22.64 -13.23
C ILE A 435 17.05 -22.79 -14.65
N PRO A 436 17.51 -21.93 -15.54
CA PRO A 436 17.54 -22.21 -16.95
C PRO A 436 17.98 -23.68 -17.26
N LYS A 437 17.53 -24.32 -18.34
CA LYS A 437 17.81 -25.76 -18.58
C LYS A 437 19.08 -26.01 -19.42
N GLY A 438 20.16 -26.58 -18.85
CA GLY A 438 21.44 -26.94 -19.56
C GLY A 438 22.73 -26.08 -19.37
N THR A 439 23.30 -25.94 -18.16
CA THR A 439 24.48 -25.06 -17.88
C THR A 439 25.75 -25.76 -17.44
N ILE A 440 26.86 -25.05 -17.67
CA ILE A 440 28.24 -25.43 -17.35
C ILE A 440 28.96 -24.65 -16.21
N GLN A 441 29.07 -23.30 -16.23
CA GLN A 441 30.11 -22.58 -15.43
C GLN A 441 29.58 -21.46 -14.52
N VAL A 442 30.08 -21.33 -13.28
CA VAL A 442 29.49 -20.68 -12.09
C VAL A 442 30.56 -19.76 -11.36
N LEU A 443 30.34 -18.61 -10.61
CA LEU A 443 31.37 -17.73 -9.89
C LEU A 443 30.93 -16.68 -8.77
N LEU A 444 31.14 -16.93 -7.45
CA LEU A 444 30.52 -16.32 -6.23
C LEU A 444 31.01 -14.86 -5.88
N ARG A 445 30.11 -13.99 -5.30
CA ARG A 445 30.28 -12.71 -4.52
C ARG A 445 29.12 -12.15 -3.67
N GLY A 446 29.41 -11.66 -2.44
CA GLY A 446 28.57 -11.14 -1.33
C GLY A 446 28.58 -12.17 -0.16
N SER A 447 27.55 -12.28 0.72
CA SER A 447 27.47 -12.99 2.05
C SER A 447 27.16 -14.50 2.35
N LEU A 448 27.33 -15.00 3.59
CA LEU A 448 27.18 -16.46 3.86
C LEU A 448 26.16 -17.09 4.84
N SER A 449 24.97 -17.39 4.31
CA SER A 449 23.89 -18.09 5.02
C SER A 449 24.05 -19.59 4.88
N LYS A 450 23.47 -20.33 5.84
CA LYS A 450 22.92 -21.69 5.66
C LYS A 450 22.48 -21.93 4.21
N VAL A 451 21.58 -21.07 3.75
CA VAL A 451 20.91 -21.15 2.45
C VAL A 451 21.91 -21.02 1.27
N ALA A 452 23.09 -20.40 1.46
CA ALA A 452 24.18 -20.28 0.48
C ALA A 452 24.95 -21.58 0.28
N TYR A 453 25.33 -22.21 1.38
CA TYR A 453 25.96 -23.52 1.37
C TYR A 453 25.02 -24.58 0.78
N SER A 454 23.73 -24.53 1.13
CA SER A 454 22.70 -25.40 0.54
C SER A 454 22.61 -25.25 -0.98
N ILE A 455 22.63 -24.03 -1.50
CA ILE A 455 22.72 -23.78 -2.94
C ILE A 455 24.00 -24.39 -3.53
N ALA A 456 25.14 -24.08 -2.93
CA ALA A 456 26.39 -24.27 -3.63
C ALA A 456 26.77 -25.75 -3.72
N SER A 457 26.49 -26.49 -2.64
CA SER A 457 26.52 -27.95 -2.63
C SER A 457 25.59 -28.56 -3.68
N ALA A 458 24.32 -28.11 -3.73
CA ALA A 458 23.29 -28.65 -4.62
C ALA A 458 23.57 -28.44 -6.13
N LEU A 459 24.68 -27.81 -6.51
CA LEU A 459 25.05 -27.56 -7.90
C LEU A 459 26.36 -28.11 -8.39
N CYS A 460 27.35 -28.18 -7.51
CA CYS A 460 28.42 -29.13 -7.76
C CYS A 460 27.81 -30.53 -7.94
N GLN A 461 26.78 -30.87 -7.14
CA GLN A 461 25.94 -32.08 -7.31
C GLN A 461 25.18 -32.19 -8.63
N ARG A 462 24.95 -31.09 -9.36
CA ARG A 462 24.32 -31.08 -10.69
C ARG A 462 25.35 -30.95 -11.83
N GLY A 463 26.64 -31.07 -11.53
CA GLY A 463 27.74 -31.04 -12.50
C GLY A 463 28.11 -29.64 -13.01
N ILE A 464 28.04 -28.61 -12.15
CA ILE A 464 28.12 -27.21 -12.58
C ILE A 464 29.24 -26.48 -11.78
N GLN A 465 30.26 -25.94 -12.47
CA GLN A 465 31.61 -25.52 -11.99
C GLN A 465 31.76 -24.14 -11.27
N VAL A 466 31.86 -24.10 -9.94
CA VAL A 466 31.52 -22.95 -9.07
C VAL A 466 32.71 -22.02 -8.71
N SER A 467 33.00 -20.96 -9.45
CA SER A 467 34.07 -20.02 -9.06
C SER A 467 33.76 -19.14 -7.81
N THR A 468 34.68 -18.31 -7.26
CA THR A 468 34.48 -17.13 -6.31
C THR A 468 35.59 -16.04 -6.40
N PHE A 469 35.59 -14.94 -5.57
CA PHE A 469 36.68 -13.91 -5.45
C PHE A 469 36.56 -12.93 -4.13
N TYR A 470 37.34 -12.41 -3.02
CA TYR A 470 38.63 -12.13 -2.05
C TYR A 470 40.01 -12.92 -1.73
N LYS A 471 40.12 -14.07 -1.05
CA LYS A 471 40.95 -15.30 -1.29
C LYS A 471 40.26 -16.54 -0.65
N ILE A 472 40.28 -16.58 0.69
CA ILE A 472 39.50 -17.30 1.74
C ILE A 472 38.08 -17.90 1.46
N GLU A 473 37.30 -17.61 0.40
CA GLU A 473 35.89 -18.08 0.27
C GLU A 473 35.59 -18.94 -0.94
N TYR A 474 36.48 -18.92 -1.93
CA TYR A 474 36.73 -20.12 -2.71
C TYR A 474 37.16 -21.23 -1.74
N GLU A 475 38.03 -20.91 -0.78
CA GLU A 475 38.45 -21.84 0.28
C GLU A 475 37.30 -22.21 1.22
N ARG A 476 36.62 -21.25 1.86
CA ARG A 476 35.45 -21.53 2.73
C ARG A 476 34.29 -22.20 1.94
N LEU A 477 34.25 -22.26 0.60
CA LEU A 477 33.33 -23.15 -0.15
C LEU A 477 33.87 -24.56 -0.20
N LYS A 478 35.12 -24.70 -0.63
CA LYS A 478 35.82 -25.95 -0.83
C LYS A 478 35.81 -26.78 0.45
N LEU A 479 36.03 -26.12 1.58
CA LEU A 479 35.90 -26.63 2.95
C LEU A 479 34.46 -27.01 3.37
N SER A 480 33.43 -26.54 2.66
CA SER A 480 32.01 -26.68 3.05
C SER A 480 31.14 -27.51 2.10
N THR A 481 31.62 -27.77 0.88
CA THR A 481 30.87 -28.47 -0.18
C THR A 481 31.54 -29.76 -0.63
N GLY A 482 32.86 -29.91 -0.47
CA GLY A 482 33.62 -31.11 -0.85
C GLY A 482 33.97 -31.23 -2.35
N TYR A 483 33.22 -30.58 -3.24
CA TYR A 483 33.39 -30.69 -4.69
C TYR A 483 34.47 -29.74 -5.23
N GLY A 484 35.74 -30.09 -5.04
CA GLY A 484 36.89 -29.25 -5.41
C GLY A 484 37.14 -29.07 -6.92
N SER A 485 36.63 -29.97 -7.77
CA SER A 485 36.62 -29.90 -9.24
C SER A 485 35.69 -28.81 -9.75
N ASP A 486 34.50 -28.79 -9.17
CA ASP A 486 33.39 -27.93 -9.53
C ASP A 486 33.40 -26.68 -8.64
N LEU A 487 34.60 -26.19 -8.35
CA LEU A 487 34.88 -24.93 -7.69
C LEU A 487 36.08 -24.26 -8.37
N VAL A 488 35.99 -22.98 -8.69
CA VAL A 488 37.04 -22.25 -9.45
C VAL A 488 37.45 -20.93 -8.76
N LEU A 489 38.63 -20.44 -9.11
CA LEU A 489 39.00 -19.06 -8.86
C LEU A 489 39.10 -18.39 -10.23
N SER A 490 38.13 -17.56 -10.56
CA SER A 490 38.11 -16.94 -11.90
C SER A 490 39.18 -15.84 -11.99
N ARG A 491 39.26 -15.12 -13.12
CA ARG A 491 40.28 -14.09 -13.34
C ARG A 491 39.78 -12.92 -14.19
N SER A 492 39.23 -13.25 -15.35
CA SER A 492 38.11 -12.46 -15.83
C SER A 492 36.92 -12.73 -14.90
N TYR A 493 35.87 -11.99 -15.13
CA TYR A 493 34.73 -11.96 -14.24
C TYR A 493 33.62 -12.92 -14.75
N SER A 494 33.85 -13.60 -15.87
CA SER A 494 32.92 -13.46 -17.00
C SER A 494 32.05 -14.67 -17.39
N GLU A 495 32.16 -15.85 -16.75
CA GLU A 495 31.47 -17.20 -16.85
C GLU A 495 30.38 -17.38 -17.97
N LYS A 496 29.10 -17.85 -17.82
CA LYS A 496 27.94 -17.08 -18.41
C LYS A 496 26.47 -17.08 -17.86
N VAL A 497 26.15 -16.99 -16.57
CA VAL A 497 24.87 -16.48 -15.94
C VAL A 497 25.10 -16.05 -14.42
N TRP A 498 24.38 -15.36 -13.47
CA TRP A 498 24.84 -15.10 -12.00
C TRP A 498 23.75 -15.28 -10.83
N LEU A 499 23.99 -15.74 -9.56
CA LEU A 499 23.04 -15.67 -8.36
C LEU A 499 22.82 -14.25 -7.82
N VAL A 500 21.78 -14.02 -6.98
CA VAL A 500 21.64 -12.74 -6.24
C VAL A 500 21.39 -12.85 -4.73
N GLY A 501 21.83 -11.87 -3.91
CA GLY A 501 22.22 -11.90 -2.45
C GLY A 501 22.33 -10.55 -1.67
N ASP A 502 22.51 -10.57 -0.35
CA ASP A 502 22.74 -9.36 0.43
C ASP A 502 24.09 -8.84 0.02
N GLY A 503 24.20 -7.52 0.12
CA GLY A 503 25.42 -6.81 -0.13
C GLY A 503 26.31 -7.39 -1.21
N LEU A 504 25.76 -7.68 -2.38
CA LEU A 504 26.42 -7.15 -3.54
C LEU A 504 26.18 -5.61 -3.73
N SER A 505 26.56 -4.96 -4.84
CA SER A 505 26.87 -3.51 -4.85
C SER A 505 26.80 -2.74 -6.17
N GLU A 506 26.65 -1.41 -6.21
CA GLU A 506 26.80 -0.63 -7.48
C GLU A 506 28.23 -0.46 -8.06
N GLN A 507 29.20 -1.25 -7.61
CA GLN A 507 30.59 -1.23 -8.08
C GLN A 507 30.85 -2.44 -8.93
N GLU A 508 30.62 -3.62 -8.35
CA GLU A 508 30.74 -4.85 -9.12
C GLU A 508 29.73 -4.85 -10.29
N GLN A 509 28.74 -3.96 -10.16
CA GLN A 509 27.76 -3.38 -11.08
C GLN A 509 28.36 -3.17 -12.46
N GLN A 510 29.64 -2.78 -12.55
CA GLN A 510 30.01 -1.90 -13.63
C GLN A 510 30.24 -2.63 -14.99
N LYS A 511 31.33 -3.36 -15.32
CA LYS A 511 31.49 -4.04 -16.66
C LYS A 511 31.08 -5.51 -16.70
N ALA A 512 30.13 -5.87 -15.87
CA ALA A 512 28.79 -6.15 -16.38
C ALA A 512 28.47 -5.36 -17.69
N PRO A 513 28.80 -5.86 -18.90
CA PRO A 513 29.11 -4.97 -20.02
C PRO A 513 27.86 -4.49 -20.75
N LYS A 514 27.01 -5.47 -21.09
CA LYS A 514 25.64 -5.34 -21.53
C LYS A 514 24.95 -6.70 -21.51
N GLY A 515 24.90 -7.36 -20.36
CA GLY A 515 23.83 -8.30 -20.16
C GLY A 515 24.07 -9.62 -19.43
N THR A 516 23.67 -9.70 -18.18
CA THR A 516 23.65 -10.89 -17.35
C THR A 516 22.38 -11.07 -16.45
N LEU A 517 21.82 -12.24 -16.19
CA LEU A 517 20.44 -12.50 -15.67
C LEU A 517 20.29 -12.70 -14.13
N PHE A 518 19.50 -11.93 -13.33
CA PHE A 518 19.81 -11.55 -11.90
C PHE A 518 18.95 -11.87 -10.62
N ILE A 519 19.38 -12.79 -9.77
CA ILE A 519 18.60 -13.90 -9.22
C ILE A 519 18.33 -14.06 -7.66
N PRO A 520 17.51 -13.20 -7.02
CA PRO A 520 17.24 -13.08 -5.58
C PRO A 520 16.55 -14.22 -4.75
N TYR A 521 16.58 -14.12 -3.41
CA TYR A 521 15.92 -14.98 -2.41
C TYR A 521 15.99 -14.63 -0.85
N SER A 522 15.48 -13.52 -0.25
CA SER A 522 15.34 -13.33 1.26
C SER A 522 14.45 -12.41 2.14
N GLN A 523 14.11 -11.11 1.89
CA GLN A 523 12.91 -10.38 2.38
C GLN A 523 12.49 -8.98 1.87
N PHE A 524 13.00 -8.35 0.80
CA PHE A 524 12.98 -6.89 0.49
C PHE A 524 13.19 -6.12 -0.90
N PRO A 525 13.03 -6.52 -2.22
CA PRO A 525 13.88 -6.72 -3.49
C PRO A 525 14.88 -5.67 -4.09
N PRO A 526 16.02 -6.04 -4.72
CA PRO A 526 17.62 -5.10 -4.24
C PRO A 526 17.35 -3.54 -4.33
N LYS A 527 16.57 -2.88 -5.31
CA LYS A 527 16.79 -1.52 -6.06
C LYS A 527 16.80 -1.68 -7.67
N ARG A 528 16.69 -0.69 -8.63
CA ARG A 528 16.77 -0.66 -10.19
C ARG A 528 17.85 0.28 -10.97
N THR A 529 19.12 -0.07 -11.38
CA THR A 529 20.33 0.81 -11.64
C THR A 529 20.78 0.93 -13.12
N ARG A 530 19.89 0.78 -14.10
CA ARG A 530 20.34 0.83 -15.51
C ARG A 530 19.20 1.05 -16.49
N ASN A 531 19.63 1.15 -17.75
CA ASN A 531 19.06 0.34 -18.82
C ASN A 531 19.24 -1.19 -18.57
N ASP A 532 20.26 -1.79 -19.18
CA ASP A 532 20.25 -3.15 -19.78
C ASP A 532 20.31 -4.40 -18.85
N CYS A 533 19.51 -4.42 -17.78
CA CYS A 533 19.51 -5.39 -16.65
C CYS A 533 18.48 -6.52 -16.73
N LEU A 534 18.23 -7.28 -15.62
CA LEU A 534 17.49 -8.56 -15.46
C LEU A 534 17.23 -9.07 -13.97
N TYR A 535 16.69 -8.29 -12.99
CA TYR A 535 16.31 -8.48 -11.52
C TYR A 535 15.21 -9.43 -10.77
N HIS A 536 14.37 -10.44 -11.25
CA HIS A 536 13.00 -10.90 -10.69
C HIS A 536 12.75 -10.63 -9.18
N HIS A 537 11.50 -10.27 -8.93
CA HIS A 537 10.77 -10.44 -7.67
C HIS A 537 10.47 -11.90 -7.21
N THR A 538 11.10 -12.29 -6.10
CA THR A 538 10.86 -13.33 -5.05
C THR A 538 10.65 -14.86 -5.37
N PRO A 539 10.70 -15.83 -4.41
CA PRO A 539 10.38 -17.29 -4.64
C PRO A 539 9.54 -18.12 -3.59
N ALA A 540 8.59 -19.00 -4.01
CA ALA A 540 7.38 -19.57 -3.33
C ALA A 540 6.29 -19.96 -4.36
N MET A 541 4.96 -19.76 -4.12
CA MET A 541 3.88 -20.41 -4.93
C MET A 541 2.55 -19.65 -5.10
N VAL A 542 1.94 -19.72 -6.29
CA VAL A 542 0.76 -18.94 -6.71
C VAL A 542 -0.39 -19.21 -5.75
N ALA A 543 -0.93 -18.17 -5.12
CA ALA A 543 -2.15 -18.30 -4.32
C ALA A 543 -3.25 -18.92 -5.19
N PRO A 544 -3.62 -20.19 -4.95
CA PRO A 544 -4.50 -20.92 -5.85
C PRO A 544 -5.94 -20.43 -5.66
N SER A 545 -6.79 -20.71 -6.65
CA SER A 545 -8.23 -20.49 -6.66
C SER A 545 -9.03 -21.29 -5.62
N SER A 546 -8.40 -21.64 -4.48
CA SER A 546 -8.94 -22.44 -3.37
C SER A 546 -8.33 -22.12 -1.98
N LEU A 547 -7.50 -21.06 -1.87
CA LEU A 547 -7.13 -20.43 -0.59
C LEU A 547 -8.11 -19.29 -0.29
N GLU A 548 -9.21 -19.57 0.40
CA GLU A 548 -10.23 -18.54 0.64
C GLU A 548 -9.62 -17.29 1.29
N ASN A 549 -10.31 -16.16 1.03
CA ASN A 549 -10.31 -14.94 1.87
C ASN A 549 -9.31 -13.85 1.52
N LEU A 550 -8.63 -14.03 0.40
CA LEU A 550 -7.61 -13.13 -0.14
C LEU A 550 -8.24 -11.77 -0.54
N ASN A 551 -8.66 -10.99 0.46
CA ASN A 551 -9.22 -9.63 0.33
C ASN A 551 -8.16 -8.54 0.61
N SER A 552 -6.93 -8.99 0.85
CA SER A 552 -5.71 -8.46 0.25
C SER A 552 -5.11 -9.44 -0.80
N CYS A 553 -3.99 -9.14 -1.47
CA CYS A 553 -3.42 -9.78 -2.66
C CYS A 553 -1.92 -9.87 -2.59
N GLU A 554 -1.34 -11.03 -2.38
CA GLU A 554 0.10 -11.04 -2.19
C GLU A 554 0.91 -10.58 -3.46
N ALA A 555 0.29 -10.53 -4.67
CA ALA A 555 0.70 -9.66 -5.81
C ALA A 555 -0.41 -9.30 -6.86
N SER A 556 -0.11 -8.31 -7.72
CA SER A 556 -1.00 -7.39 -8.49
C SER A 556 -2.13 -7.85 -9.43
N LYS A 557 -3.16 -7.00 -9.58
CA LYS A 557 -4.23 -7.13 -10.59
C LYS A 557 -3.81 -7.11 -12.09
N ASN A 558 -2.71 -6.48 -12.53
CA ASN A 558 -2.41 -6.39 -13.98
C ASN A 558 -1.67 -7.62 -14.53
N GLN A 559 -2.32 -8.79 -14.56
CA GLN A 559 -1.98 -9.81 -15.57
C GLN A 559 -3.12 -10.79 -15.83
N LYS A 560 -3.48 -10.94 -17.11
CA LYS A 560 -4.06 -12.20 -17.61
C LYS A 560 -2.93 -13.22 -17.71
N PHE A 561 -3.18 -14.43 -17.23
CA PHE A 561 -2.40 -15.61 -17.60
C PHE A 561 -3.05 -16.27 -18.81
N SER A 562 -2.23 -16.78 -19.74
CA SER A 562 -2.68 -17.67 -20.81
C SER A 562 -2.79 -19.10 -20.26
N THR A 563 -3.94 -19.42 -19.69
CA THR A 563 -4.28 -20.77 -19.21
C THR A 563 -4.80 -21.63 -20.36
N GLU A 564 -3.86 -22.22 -21.11
CA GLU A 564 -4.11 -23.44 -21.89
C GLU A 564 -3.13 -24.51 -21.43
N LEU A 565 -3.62 -25.40 -20.55
CA LEU A 565 -3.21 -26.79 -20.25
C LEU A 565 -3.61 -27.15 -18.80
N VAL A 566 -3.97 -28.43 -18.61
CA VAL A 566 -4.53 -29.03 -17.37
C VAL A 566 -5.99 -28.60 -17.10
N GLY A 567 -6.88 -29.60 -16.97
CA GLY A 567 -8.32 -29.39 -16.83
C GLY A 567 -8.79 -29.10 -15.40
N GLU A 568 -9.89 -28.37 -15.28
CA GLU A 568 -10.47 -27.90 -14.02
C GLU A 568 -11.09 -29.03 -13.17
N SER A 569 -11.09 -28.87 -11.84
CA SER A 569 -11.78 -29.78 -10.92
C SER A 569 -12.46 -29.03 -9.77
N LYS A 570 -13.45 -29.69 -9.13
CA LYS A 570 -14.58 -29.05 -8.43
C LYS A 570 -14.26 -28.34 -7.09
N SER A 571 -13.00 -28.08 -6.74
CA SER A 571 -12.57 -27.60 -5.41
C SER A 571 -12.49 -26.09 -5.22
N GLU A 572 -12.52 -25.28 -6.29
CA GLU A 572 -12.40 -23.81 -6.22
C GLU A 572 -13.55 -23.11 -5.45
N LYS A 573 -14.62 -23.85 -5.14
CA LYS A 573 -15.78 -23.36 -4.37
C LYS A 573 -15.48 -23.01 -2.91
N PHE A 574 -14.27 -23.32 -2.44
CA PHE A 574 -13.67 -22.70 -1.27
C PHE A 574 -12.48 -21.82 -1.71
N GLN A 575 -12.70 -20.74 -2.49
CA GLN A 575 -11.92 -19.48 -2.37
C GLN A 575 -12.73 -18.27 -1.86
N THR A 576 -14.03 -18.42 -1.62
CA THR A 576 -14.99 -17.32 -1.77
C THR A 576 -15.69 -16.90 -0.47
N LYS A 577 -15.56 -17.62 0.66
CA LYS A 577 -16.40 -17.39 1.87
C LYS A 577 -15.81 -16.63 3.05
N ARG A 578 -14.52 -16.39 3.21
CA ARG A 578 -14.06 -15.12 3.85
C ARG A 578 -13.64 -14.10 2.78
N LYS A 579 -14.17 -14.31 1.56
CA LYS A 579 -14.31 -13.39 0.42
C LYS A 579 -15.80 -12.98 0.15
N ALA A 580 -16.68 -12.85 1.18
CA ALA A 580 -18.03 -12.21 1.09
C ALA A 580 -18.66 -11.28 2.25
N MET A 581 -17.97 -10.52 3.18
CA MET A 581 -18.48 -9.72 4.39
C MET A 581 -18.14 -8.25 4.26
N ALA A 582 -16.82 -8.01 4.26
CA ALA A 582 -16.06 -6.77 4.22
C ALA A 582 -16.47 -5.79 3.11
N SER A 583 -17.63 -6.00 2.50
CA SER A 583 -18.42 -4.95 1.95
C SER A 583 -19.92 -5.24 2.05
N LYS A 584 -20.61 -4.36 2.74
CA LYS A 584 -21.22 -3.28 1.96
C LYS A 584 -20.97 -1.92 2.59
N PRO A 585 -19.72 -1.50 2.95
CA PRO A 585 -19.53 -0.10 3.33
C PRO A 585 -20.31 0.40 4.62
N GLY A 586 -20.32 1.66 5.07
CA GLY A 586 -21.34 2.35 5.93
C GLY A 586 -21.85 3.70 5.37
N VAL A 587 -23.13 4.14 5.44
CA VAL A 587 -23.59 5.55 5.17
C VAL A 587 -22.41 6.48 5.41
N LEU A 588 -22.00 7.35 4.48
CA LEU A 588 -20.96 8.33 4.79
C LEU A 588 -19.57 7.78 5.28
N THR A 589 -19.20 6.51 5.07
CA THR A 589 -17.93 5.91 5.57
C THR A 589 -16.65 6.41 4.90
N ASN A 590 -16.66 6.50 3.54
CA ASN A 590 -15.92 8.38 1.47
C ASN A 590 -16.24 10.00 1.44
N TRP A 591 -15.29 10.80 0.94
CA TRP A 591 -15.04 12.26 1.04
C TRP A 591 -16.25 13.27 0.82
N PRO A 592 -16.18 14.64 0.74
CA PRO A 592 -15.21 15.67 0.34
C PRO A 592 -13.89 15.48 -0.36
N TRP A 593 -13.26 14.30 -0.36
CA TRP A 593 -12.10 14.10 -1.23
C TRP A 593 -11.69 12.73 -1.83
N THR A 594 -12.29 11.56 -1.55
CA THR A 594 -11.82 10.31 -2.24
C THR A 594 -12.15 10.29 -3.74
N PRO A 595 -13.41 10.42 -4.17
CA PRO A 595 -13.74 10.92 -5.49
C PRO A 595 -13.02 12.18 -6.02
N LEU A 596 -12.23 12.95 -5.26
CA LEU A 596 -11.42 14.12 -5.68
C LEU A 596 -9.97 13.71 -5.88
N GLY A 597 -9.57 12.53 -5.39
CA GLY A 597 -8.27 11.88 -5.58
C GLY A 597 -7.07 12.82 -5.58
N SER A 598 -6.74 13.40 -6.73
CA SER A 598 -5.57 14.27 -6.91
C SER A 598 -5.88 15.78 -7.04
N PHE A 599 -7.14 16.22 -7.05
CA PHE A 599 -7.53 17.65 -6.88
C PHE A 599 -8.10 17.92 -5.47
N LYS A 600 -7.98 16.98 -4.50
CA LYS A 600 -8.53 17.14 -3.14
C LYS A 600 -8.15 18.43 -2.41
N TYR A 601 -6.95 18.91 -2.73
CA TYR A 601 -6.37 20.17 -2.27
C TYR A 601 -7.13 21.41 -2.78
N VAL A 602 -7.97 21.31 -3.81
CA VAL A 602 -8.77 22.45 -4.30
C VAL A 602 -9.90 22.80 -3.34
N VAL A 603 -10.32 21.91 -2.42
CA VAL A 603 -11.22 22.29 -1.30
C VAL A 603 -10.50 23.20 -0.27
N LEU A 604 -9.17 23.37 -0.37
CA LEU A 604 -8.42 24.40 0.38
C LEU A 604 -8.30 25.74 -0.37
N ALA A 605 -8.40 25.75 -1.71
CA ALA A 605 -8.44 26.98 -2.51
C ALA A 605 -9.43 28.04 -1.96
N PRO A 606 -10.63 27.67 -1.43
CA PRO A 606 -11.47 28.52 -0.60
C PRO A 606 -10.79 29.46 0.38
N TRP A 607 -10.08 28.80 1.27
CA TRP A 607 -9.50 29.33 2.48
C TRP A 607 -8.20 30.03 2.16
N VAL A 608 -7.45 29.51 1.20
CA VAL A 608 -6.28 30.17 0.61
C VAL A 608 -6.69 31.50 -0.03
N VAL A 609 -7.66 31.51 -0.95
CA VAL A 609 -8.11 32.74 -1.64
C VAL A 609 -8.63 33.79 -0.66
N HIS A 610 -9.47 33.41 0.30
CA HIS A 610 -9.96 34.38 1.28
C HIS A 610 -8.91 34.82 2.29
N SER A 611 -8.06 33.92 2.82
CA SER A 611 -7.03 34.33 3.77
C SER A 611 -6.00 35.24 3.10
N MET A 612 -5.64 34.97 1.84
CA MET A 612 -4.81 35.87 1.03
C MET A 612 -5.51 37.21 0.78
N TYR A 613 -6.80 37.22 0.42
CA TYR A 613 -7.57 38.45 0.24
C TYR A 613 -7.66 39.28 1.53
N SER A 614 -8.05 38.66 2.64
CA SER A 614 -8.19 39.30 3.95
C SER A 614 -6.85 39.86 4.46
N PHE A 615 -5.76 39.11 4.26
CA PHE A 615 -4.40 39.57 4.57
C PHE A 615 -3.96 40.74 3.67
N ALA A 616 -4.29 40.72 2.37
CA ALA A 616 -3.90 41.74 1.40
C ALA A 616 -4.75 43.02 1.45
N THR A 617 -6.00 42.96 1.92
CA THR A 617 -6.96 44.08 1.87
C THR A 617 -7.29 44.71 3.21
N LYS A 618 -7.01 44.05 4.35
CA LYS A 618 -7.28 44.61 5.68
C LYS A 618 -6.06 45.22 6.34
N ASN A 619 -6.28 46.38 6.97
CA ASN A 619 -5.36 47.01 7.92
C ASN A 619 -5.05 46.07 9.09
N GLU A 620 -3.83 46.16 9.61
CA GLU A 620 -3.27 45.20 10.58
C GLU A 620 -4.09 45.09 11.88
N SER A 621 -4.62 46.21 12.39
CA SER A 621 -5.49 46.23 13.57
C SER A 621 -6.86 45.57 13.40
N LYS A 622 -7.23 45.13 12.18
CA LYS A 622 -8.45 44.37 11.87
C LYS A 622 -8.15 43.02 11.21
N ARG A 623 -6.91 42.52 11.32
CA ARG A 623 -6.44 41.27 10.71
C ARG A 623 -6.39 40.15 11.76
N ASP A 624 -7.20 39.11 11.59
CA ASP A 624 -6.99 37.85 12.31
C ASP A 624 -5.93 37.02 11.56
N ASN A 625 -4.93 36.54 12.31
CA ASN A 625 -3.83 35.73 11.78
C ASN A 625 -4.07 34.22 11.96
N VAL A 626 -5.07 33.81 12.75
CA VAL A 626 -5.40 32.38 12.93
C VAL A 626 -5.75 31.71 11.59
N PRO A 627 -6.59 32.28 10.69
CA PRO A 627 -6.82 31.78 9.33
C PRO A 627 -5.56 31.42 8.54
N ILE A 628 -4.57 32.32 8.49
CA ILE A 628 -3.38 32.15 7.65
C ILE A 628 -2.37 31.20 8.30
N LEU A 629 -2.34 31.11 9.63
CA LEU A 629 -1.50 30.15 10.39
C LEU A 629 -1.98 28.70 10.28
N ILE A 630 -3.25 28.46 9.92
CA ILE A 630 -3.72 27.09 9.70
C ILE A 630 -2.98 26.43 8.52
N LEU A 631 -2.47 27.17 7.52
CA LEU A 631 -1.80 26.56 6.35
C LEU A 631 -0.41 26.01 6.69
N PRO A 632 0.48 26.76 7.36
CA PRO A 632 1.68 26.18 7.94
C PRO A 632 1.39 25.22 9.09
N PHE A 633 0.21 25.22 9.74
CA PHE A 633 -0.15 24.17 10.70
C PHE A 633 -0.65 22.88 10.02
N LEU A 634 -1.36 22.95 8.88
CA LEU A 634 -1.66 21.79 8.05
C LEU A 634 -0.41 21.28 7.35
N LEU A 635 0.52 22.16 6.99
CA LEU A 635 1.83 21.77 6.52
C LEU A 635 2.74 21.29 7.66
N TRP A 636 2.62 21.79 8.90
CA TRP A 636 3.34 21.24 10.05
C TRP A 636 2.79 19.88 10.37
N ARG A 637 1.47 19.74 10.53
CA ARG A 637 0.82 18.44 10.56
C ARG A 637 1.37 17.66 9.40
N ALA A 638 1.39 18.14 8.15
CA ALA A 638 1.99 17.43 7.01
C ALA A 638 3.49 17.04 7.13
N ILE A 639 4.34 17.87 7.73
CA ILE A 639 5.80 17.68 7.85
C ILE A 639 6.11 16.81 9.05
N HIS A 640 5.60 17.18 10.22
CA HIS A 640 5.20 16.22 11.24
C HIS A 640 4.14 15.28 10.69
N ASN A 641 4.02 15.02 9.39
CA ASN A 641 3.36 13.87 8.88
C ASN A 641 4.29 12.99 7.98
N GLN A 642 5.49 13.38 7.56
CA GLN A 642 6.54 12.44 7.07
C GLN A 642 7.98 12.70 7.58
N ILE A 643 8.10 13.49 8.66
CA ILE A 643 9.08 13.33 9.77
C ILE A 643 9.18 11.95 10.70
N TRP A 644 7.71 10.39 11.65
CA TRP A 644 7.32 8.94 11.82
C TRP A 644 6.94 8.09 10.53
N ILE A 645 6.30 8.54 9.40
CA ILE A 645 6.18 7.82 8.06
C ILE A 645 7.52 7.64 7.31
N SER A 646 8.62 7.96 7.95
CA SER A 646 9.95 7.55 7.48
C SER A 646 10.68 6.71 8.54
N ILE A 647 10.11 6.52 9.73
CA ILE A 647 10.67 5.76 10.88
C ILE A 647 9.68 4.66 11.40
N SER A 648 8.53 4.51 10.74
CA SER A 648 7.75 3.27 10.37
C SER A 648 7.97 2.41 8.92
N ARG A 649 8.70 2.93 6.81
CA ARG A 649 9.48 2.52 5.57
C ARG A 649 11.01 2.21 5.66
N HIS A 650 11.83 3.08 6.26
CA HIS A 650 13.17 2.76 6.77
C HIS A 650 13.26 1.73 7.90
N ARG A 651 12.52 1.89 9.01
CA ARG A 651 12.63 0.98 10.18
C ARG A 651 12.24 -0.43 9.76
N THR A 652 10.97 -0.78 9.69
CA THR A 652 10.33 -1.97 9.06
C THR A 652 10.99 -2.68 7.86
N ALA A 653 12.02 -2.10 7.24
CA ALA A 653 13.04 -2.80 6.45
C ALA A 653 14.51 -2.75 7.02
N LYS A 654 14.91 -3.61 7.99
CA LYS A 654 16.26 -4.23 8.33
C LYS A 654 16.10 -5.42 9.31
N GLY A 655 15.90 -5.15 10.61
CA GLY A 655 15.38 -6.02 11.64
C GLY A 655 14.36 -5.70 12.81
N ASN A 656 14.61 -4.78 13.75
CA ASN A 656 14.09 -4.66 15.16
C ASN A 656 12.62 -4.26 15.54
N ASN A 657 12.11 -4.44 16.78
CA ASN A 657 10.77 -4.08 17.31
C ASN A 657 9.86 -5.22 17.97
N ARG A 658 9.14 -6.14 17.27
CA ARG A 658 8.55 -7.51 17.61
C ARG A 658 7.04 -7.81 17.88
N ILE A 659 5.98 -6.92 17.83
CA ILE A 659 3.39 -6.67 16.57
C ILE A 659 2.81 -7.59 15.40
N VAL A 660 2.81 -7.20 14.14
CA VAL A 660 2.26 -8.04 13.08
C VAL A 660 3.31 -8.65 12.19
N ASP A 661 3.18 -9.96 12.00
CA ASP A 661 4.09 -10.81 11.29
C ASP A 661 3.41 -11.07 9.96
N LYS A 662 3.21 -10.03 9.15
CA LYS A 662 2.56 -10.23 7.87
C LYS A 662 2.98 -9.39 6.69
N SER A 663 2.32 -9.79 5.61
CA SER A 663 2.32 -9.31 4.26
C SER A 663 2.66 -7.84 4.15
N ILE A 664 3.43 -7.45 3.13
CA ILE A 664 3.03 -6.24 2.41
C ILE A 664 2.99 -6.51 0.92
N ASP A 665 2.28 -7.58 0.59
CA ASP A 665 1.17 -7.76 -0.36
C ASP A 665 0.92 -6.61 -1.42
N PHE A 666 -0.13 -6.64 -2.25
CA PHE A 666 -0.67 -5.44 -2.92
C PHE A 666 -2.13 -5.21 -2.74
N GLU A 667 -3.02 -6.11 -2.33
CA GLU A 667 -4.36 -5.59 -2.20
C GLU A 667 -4.33 -4.25 -1.40
N GLN A 668 -3.29 -3.82 -0.66
CA GLN A 668 -2.61 -2.46 -0.59
C GLN A 668 -2.98 -1.08 -1.26
N VAL A 669 -2.98 -0.80 -2.61
CA VAL A 669 -2.96 0.61 -3.22
C VAL A 669 -4.02 1.14 -4.34
N ASP A 670 -5.36 1.20 -4.11
CA ASP A 670 -6.60 2.16 -4.37
C ASP A 670 -7.98 2.57 -3.37
N ARG A 671 -8.45 2.76 -1.98
CA ARG A 671 -8.32 2.69 -0.33
C ARG A 671 -7.18 3.10 0.75
N GLU A 672 -6.31 4.11 0.67
CA GLU A 672 -5.37 4.47 1.78
C GLU A 672 -4.47 5.59 1.37
N SER A 673 -4.29 5.79 0.07
CA SER A 673 -3.83 7.06 -0.44
C SER A 673 -4.84 8.18 -0.23
N ASN A 674 -5.96 7.92 0.42
CA ASN A 674 -6.96 8.90 0.73
C ASN A 674 -7.03 9.05 2.24
N TRP A 675 -5.98 9.70 2.73
CA TRP A 675 -5.57 9.88 4.12
C TRP A 675 -5.31 11.39 4.36
N ASP A 676 -4.95 12.16 3.32
CA ASP A 676 -4.83 13.64 3.25
C ASP A 676 -6.01 14.31 3.84
N ASP A 677 -7.08 13.78 3.37
CA ASP A 677 -8.37 13.67 3.88
C ASP A 677 -8.52 13.97 5.40
N GLN A 678 -7.68 13.46 6.35
CA GLN A 678 -7.63 13.87 7.78
C GLN A 678 -7.06 15.28 8.01
N ILE A 679 -6.00 15.70 7.31
CA ILE A 679 -5.51 17.09 7.40
C ILE A 679 -6.46 18.05 6.68
N LEU A 680 -6.81 17.72 5.44
CA LEU A 680 -7.64 18.54 4.57
C LEU A 680 -8.95 18.88 5.28
N LEU A 681 -9.53 17.85 5.90
CA LEU A 681 -10.52 17.98 6.96
C LEU A 681 -10.14 19.02 8.01
N ASN A 682 -9.12 18.72 8.81
CA ASN A 682 -9.05 19.30 10.14
C ASN A 682 -8.70 20.77 10.07
N GLY A 683 -7.94 21.21 9.06
CA GLY A 683 -7.73 22.64 8.82
C GLY A 683 -8.95 23.36 8.31
N LEU A 684 -9.76 22.68 7.50
CA LEU A 684 -10.98 23.21 6.94
C LEU A 684 -12.08 23.34 8.01
N LEU A 685 -12.14 22.38 8.94
CA LEU A 685 -12.86 22.51 10.22
C LEU A 685 -12.29 23.62 11.10
N PHE A 686 -10.97 23.66 11.28
CA PHE A 686 -10.33 24.63 12.18
C PHE A 686 -10.57 26.06 11.75
N TYR A 687 -10.45 26.29 10.46
CA TYR A 687 -10.68 27.58 9.86
C TYR A 687 -12.12 28.02 10.01
N ILE A 688 -13.04 27.08 9.80
CA ILE A 688 -14.45 27.34 9.94
C ILE A 688 -14.87 27.45 11.42
N GLY A 689 -14.20 26.76 12.34
CA GLY A 689 -14.37 26.91 13.79
C GLY A 689 -13.85 28.25 14.31
N ASN A 690 -12.69 28.72 13.83
CA ASN A 690 -12.17 30.08 14.05
C ASN A 690 -13.16 31.16 13.56
N ILE A 691 -13.91 30.84 12.51
CA ILE A 691 -14.98 31.68 11.96
C ILE A 691 -16.25 31.62 12.85
N ILE A 692 -16.83 30.44 13.10
CA ILE A 692 -18.15 30.31 13.77
C ILE A 692 -18.07 30.57 15.28
N VAL A 693 -17.07 30.00 15.95
CA VAL A 693 -17.09 29.87 17.41
C VAL A 693 -16.71 31.21 18.03
N PRO A 694 -17.59 31.88 18.79
CA PRO A 694 -17.28 33.18 19.39
C PRO A 694 -16.05 33.07 20.29
N GLY A 695 -15.09 33.97 20.09
CA GLY A 695 -13.81 33.95 20.80
C GLY A 695 -12.73 33.00 20.23
N ALA A 696 -12.96 32.33 19.10
CA ALA A 696 -11.94 31.54 18.40
C ALA A 696 -11.07 32.33 17.40
N SER A 697 -11.36 33.63 17.22
CA SER A 697 -10.51 34.61 16.54
C SER A 697 -9.67 35.40 17.55
N HIS A 698 -8.51 35.92 17.11
CA HIS A 698 -7.62 36.74 17.95
C HIS A 698 -7.16 36.07 19.27
N LEU A 699 -7.01 34.75 19.28
CA LEU A 699 -6.68 33.95 20.47
C LEU A 699 -5.33 34.32 21.12
N PRO A 700 -5.24 34.31 22.47
CA PRO A 700 -3.96 34.46 23.18
C PRO A 700 -3.08 33.21 22.97
N ILE A 701 -1.76 33.37 23.11
CA ILE A 701 -0.81 32.27 22.89
C ILE A 701 -0.93 31.18 23.98
N TRP A 702 -1.12 31.55 25.25
CA TRP A 702 -1.18 30.60 26.38
C TRP A 702 -2.27 30.94 27.40
N ARG A 703 -2.94 29.92 27.95
CA ARG A 703 -3.83 29.97 29.13
C ARG A 703 -3.82 28.63 29.88
N THR A 704 -3.49 28.65 31.17
CA THR A 704 -3.31 27.42 31.99
C THR A 704 -4.64 26.80 32.41
N ASP A 705 -5.64 27.62 32.73
CA ASP A 705 -6.99 27.19 33.11
C ASP A 705 -7.67 26.39 31.99
N GLY A 706 -7.52 26.85 30.73
CA GLY A 706 -7.95 26.09 29.56
C GLY A 706 -7.26 24.74 29.42
N VAL A 707 -5.93 24.67 29.61
CA VAL A 707 -5.19 23.40 29.50
C VAL A 707 -5.66 22.38 30.56
N VAL A 708 -5.91 22.80 31.80
CA VAL A 708 -6.41 21.92 32.86
C VAL A 708 -7.85 21.47 32.58
N LEU A 709 -8.74 22.39 32.21
CA LEU A 709 -10.13 22.06 31.88
C LEU A 709 -10.22 21.12 30.67
N THR A 710 -9.35 21.32 29.67
CA THR A 710 -9.19 20.41 28.51
C THR A 710 -8.89 18.98 28.97
N ALA A 711 -7.90 18.81 29.85
CA ALA A 711 -7.47 17.49 30.33
C ALA A 711 -8.53 16.78 31.19
N LEU A 712 -9.25 17.51 32.05
CA LEU A 712 -10.31 16.94 32.90
C LEU A 712 -11.52 16.47 32.10
N ILE A 713 -11.95 17.25 31.10
CA ILE A 713 -13.04 16.86 30.19
C ILE A 713 -12.62 15.66 29.34
N HIS A 714 -11.33 15.60 28.97
CA HIS A 714 -10.77 14.46 28.26
C HIS A 714 -10.81 13.16 29.10
N ALA A 715 -10.20 13.17 30.28
CA ALA A 715 -10.05 11.98 31.12
C ALA A 715 -11.37 11.45 31.74
N GLY A 716 -12.40 12.30 31.87
CA GLY A 716 -13.70 11.93 32.41
C GLY A 716 -14.75 11.67 31.32
N PRO A 717 -15.56 12.68 30.94
CA PRO A 717 -16.64 12.52 29.95
C PRO A 717 -16.18 11.90 28.63
N VAL A 718 -15.05 12.35 28.06
CA VAL A 718 -14.59 11.88 26.75
C VAL A 718 -14.16 10.41 26.78
N GLU A 719 -13.45 9.96 27.80
CA GLU A 719 -13.11 8.55 27.98
C GLU A 719 -14.35 7.67 28.29
N PHE A 720 -15.28 8.14 29.11
CA PHE A 720 -16.53 7.41 29.41
C PHE A 720 -17.39 7.25 28.15
N PHE A 721 -17.64 8.36 27.46
CA PHE A 721 -18.43 8.35 26.25
C PHE A 721 -17.68 7.67 25.11
N TYR A 722 -16.36 7.77 25.01
CA TYR A 722 -15.60 6.95 24.06
C TYR A 722 -15.71 5.48 24.42
N TYR A 723 -15.57 5.04 25.67
CA TYR A 723 -15.69 3.63 26.01
C TYR A 723 -17.04 3.07 25.58
N TRP A 724 -18.14 3.77 25.91
CA TRP A 724 -19.49 3.33 25.55
C TRP A 724 -19.78 3.47 24.07
N LEU A 725 -19.26 4.52 23.43
CA LEU A 725 -19.17 4.65 21.99
C LEU A 725 -18.44 3.43 21.45
N HIS A 726 -17.13 3.25 21.66
CA HIS A 726 -16.25 2.17 21.21
C HIS A 726 -16.75 0.75 21.46
N ARG A 727 -17.36 0.50 22.62
CA ARG A 727 -18.08 -0.74 22.90
C ARG A 727 -19.32 -0.86 22.03
N ALA A 728 -20.09 0.21 21.86
CA ALA A 728 -21.19 0.25 20.90
C ALA A 728 -20.71 0.14 19.45
N LEU A 729 -19.58 0.75 19.06
CA LEU A 729 -18.85 0.51 17.80
C LEU A 729 -18.50 -0.97 17.64
N HIS A 730 -18.62 -1.76 18.70
CA HIS A 730 -18.54 -3.21 18.79
C HIS A 730 -19.92 -3.93 18.88
N HIS A 731 -20.94 -3.50 18.09
CA HIS A 731 -22.28 -4.14 17.92
C HIS A 731 -22.70 -4.61 16.53
N HIS A 732 -23.38 -5.75 16.31
CA HIS A 732 -23.77 -6.31 14.99
C HIS A 732 -23.94 -5.21 13.95
N TYR A 733 -25.13 -4.61 14.00
CA TYR A 733 -25.44 -3.21 14.22
C TYR A 733 -24.24 -2.27 13.98
N PHE A 734 -23.81 -1.48 14.95
CA PHE A 734 -22.74 -0.53 14.78
C PHE A 734 -21.49 -1.12 14.17
N TYR A 735 -20.80 -2.04 14.87
CA TYR A 735 -19.64 -2.81 14.40
C TYR A 735 -19.69 -3.23 12.97
N SER A 736 -20.81 -3.56 12.31
CA SER A 736 -20.80 -3.87 10.86
C SER A 736 -21.44 -2.80 10.00
N ARG A 737 -21.70 -1.60 10.54
CA ARG A 737 -22.25 -0.46 9.84
C ARG A 737 -21.28 0.76 9.60
N TYR A 738 -20.38 1.27 10.48
CA TYR A 738 -19.24 2.28 10.19
C TYR A 738 -17.63 2.31 10.47
N HIS A 739 -16.63 1.93 11.40
CA HIS A 739 -15.94 0.75 12.18
C HIS A 739 -15.90 -0.88 11.74
N SER A 740 -15.41 -1.78 10.72
CA SER A 740 -14.52 -2.24 9.46
C SER A 740 -13.25 -1.75 8.74
N HIS A 741 -13.26 -0.70 7.93
CA HIS A 741 -12.08 0.03 7.49
C HIS A 741 -10.88 -0.12 8.41
N HIS A 742 -10.55 0.66 9.46
CA HIS A 742 -9.40 0.49 10.38
C HIS A 742 -9.22 -0.90 11.10
N HIS A 743 -10.01 -1.90 10.71
CA HIS A 743 -9.77 -3.33 10.85
C HIS A 743 -9.99 -4.20 9.54
N SER A 744 -9.73 -3.64 8.33
CA SER A 744 -9.05 -4.07 7.05
C SER A 744 -7.76 -3.32 6.40
N SER A 745 -6.54 -3.47 7.01
CA SER A 745 -5.05 -3.11 7.07
C SER A 745 -4.17 -3.91 8.07
N ILE A 746 -3.87 -5.19 7.78
CA ILE A 746 -3.48 -6.24 8.75
C ILE A 746 -2.49 -5.74 9.78
N VAL A 747 -1.38 -5.23 9.29
CA VAL A 747 -0.10 -5.47 9.92
C VAL A 747 0.21 -4.52 11.07
N THR A 748 -0.79 -4.02 11.82
CA THR A 748 -0.89 -2.66 12.36
C THR A 748 0.36 -1.84 12.59
N GLU A 749 0.17 -0.60 12.23
CA GLU A 749 1.17 0.39 11.93
C GLU A 749 0.28 1.63 11.81
N PRO A 750 0.86 2.75 11.46
CA PRO A 750 0.26 4.02 11.68
C PRO A 750 -0.93 4.27 10.83
N ILE A 751 -0.97 3.52 9.72
CA ILE A 751 -1.80 3.77 8.48
C ILE A 751 -3.21 3.74 9.25
N THR A 752 -3.55 2.57 9.79
CA THR A 752 -4.81 2.31 10.52
C THR A 752 -5.31 3.42 11.45
N SER A 753 -4.47 4.01 12.30
CA SER A 753 -4.95 4.80 13.43
C SER A 753 -5.91 5.95 13.17
N VAL A 754 -5.72 6.65 12.07
CA VAL A 754 -6.77 7.44 11.42
C VAL A 754 -6.74 7.29 9.90
N ILE A 755 -6.13 6.22 9.38
CA ILE A 755 -6.81 5.45 8.34
C ILE A 755 -8.03 4.70 8.89
N HIS A 756 -8.87 5.47 9.57
CA HIS A 756 -10.21 5.61 9.11
C HIS A 756 -10.12 6.13 7.65
N PRO A 757 -11.09 6.01 6.77
CA PRO A 757 -11.25 7.16 5.92
C PRO A 757 -11.54 8.39 6.72
N PHE A 758 -12.63 9.01 6.37
CA PHE A 758 -13.11 10.03 7.21
C PHE A 758 -13.56 9.34 8.48
N ALA A 759 -14.57 8.51 8.33
CA ALA A 759 -15.75 8.93 9.04
C ALA A 759 -15.81 8.51 10.54
N GLU A 760 -14.76 7.89 11.06
CA GLU A 760 -14.60 7.58 12.48
C GLU A 760 -14.28 8.84 13.27
N HIS A 761 -13.40 9.60 12.67
CA HIS A 761 -12.66 10.68 13.24
C HIS A 761 -13.50 11.93 13.63
N MET A 762 -14.85 11.94 13.73
CA MET A 762 -15.64 12.94 14.51
C MET A 762 -16.41 12.37 15.68
N SER A 763 -16.99 11.18 15.65
CA SER A 763 -17.38 10.62 16.95
C SER A 763 -16.13 10.44 17.83
N TYR A 764 -14.93 10.57 17.24
CA TYR A 764 -13.70 11.08 17.88
C TYR A 764 -13.50 12.62 17.83
N PHE A 765 -13.36 13.34 16.70
CA PHE A 765 -13.16 14.82 16.71
C PHE A 765 -14.21 15.63 17.48
N LEU A 766 -15.54 15.44 17.37
CA LEU A 766 -16.50 16.15 18.23
C LEU A 766 -16.23 15.85 19.70
N LEU A 767 -15.97 14.57 20.02
CA LEU A 767 -15.66 14.12 21.38
C LEU A 767 -14.37 14.79 21.89
N PHE A 768 -13.32 14.83 21.07
CA PHE A 768 -12.06 15.49 21.36
C PHE A 768 -12.18 17.03 21.28
N ALA A 769 -13.18 17.55 20.58
CA ALA A 769 -13.52 18.95 20.53
C ALA A 769 -14.35 19.36 21.76
N ILE A 770 -14.92 18.47 22.56
CA ILE A 770 -15.56 18.88 23.83
C ILE A 770 -14.54 19.64 24.71
N PRO A 771 -13.31 19.12 24.97
CA PRO A 771 -12.22 19.88 25.59
C PRO A 771 -11.94 21.27 24.96
N ILE A 772 -11.76 21.35 23.63
CA ILE A 772 -11.46 22.62 22.95
C ILE A 772 -12.65 23.59 23.01
N VAL A 773 -13.84 23.15 22.62
CA VAL A 773 -15.05 23.98 22.53
C VAL A 773 -15.49 24.43 23.93
N THR A 774 -15.43 23.57 24.96
CA THR A 774 -15.72 24.01 26.33
C THR A 774 -14.71 25.06 26.81
N THR A 775 -13.43 24.99 26.42
CA THR A 775 -12.47 26.04 26.77
C THR A 775 -12.63 27.31 25.95
N VAL A 776 -13.07 27.25 24.69
CA VAL A 776 -13.40 28.44 23.90
C VAL A 776 -14.63 29.13 24.50
N LEU A 777 -15.72 28.37 24.75
CA LEU A 777 -16.99 28.90 25.27
C LEU A 777 -16.89 29.41 26.73
N THR A 778 -15.92 28.94 27.52
CA THR A 778 -15.61 29.50 28.84
C THR A 778 -14.59 30.65 28.79
N GLY A 779 -14.09 31.03 27.61
CA GLY A 779 -13.06 32.07 27.44
C GLY A 779 -11.67 31.68 27.95
N THR A 780 -11.44 30.40 28.24
CA THR A 780 -10.21 29.86 28.85
C THR A 780 -9.20 29.32 27.84
N THR A 781 -9.55 29.21 26.56
CA THR A 781 -8.67 28.60 25.53
C THR A 781 -7.49 29.49 25.11
N SER A 782 -6.52 28.90 24.41
CA SER A 782 -5.35 29.59 23.84
C SER A 782 -4.77 28.82 22.66
N LEU A 783 -3.95 29.45 21.82
CA LEU A 783 -3.30 28.80 20.67
C LEU A 783 -2.44 27.59 21.09
N ALA A 784 -1.79 27.64 22.25
CA ALA A 784 -1.02 26.51 22.79
C ALA A 784 -1.92 25.41 23.35
N ALA A 785 -3.02 25.72 24.04
CA ALA A 785 -4.01 24.70 24.42
C ALA A 785 -4.62 24.03 23.19
N LEU A 786 -4.92 24.84 22.17
CA LEU A 786 -5.56 24.45 20.91
C LEU A 786 -4.65 23.57 20.05
N PHE A 787 -3.54 24.11 19.53
CA PHE A 787 -2.60 23.33 18.71
C PHE A 787 -1.86 22.27 19.52
N GLY A 788 -1.64 22.50 20.82
CA GLY A 788 -1.01 21.53 21.72
C GLY A 788 -1.92 20.35 22.05
N TYR A 789 -3.22 20.55 22.27
CA TYR A 789 -4.16 19.44 22.42
C TYR A 789 -4.38 18.72 21.08
N ILE A 790 -4.46 19.40 19.94
CA ILE A 790 -4.43 18.70 18.63
C ILE A 790 -3.12 17.94 18.49
N SER A 791 -1.98 18.48 18.93
CA SER A 791 -0.68 17.78 18.90
C SER A 791 -0.52 16.72 19.99
N TYR A 792 -1.44 16.65 20.95
CA TYR A 792 -1.54 15.60 21.97
C TYR A 792 -2.55 14.53 21.55
N ILE A 793 -3.64 14.87 20.89
CA ILE A 793 -4.42 13.93 20.09
C ILE A 793 -3.48 13.36 19.05
N ASP A 794 -2.87 14.17 18.19
CA ASP A 794 -1.69 13.82 17.39
C ASP A 794 -0.39 13.57 18.21
N LEU A 795 -0.53 13.11 19.47
CA LEU A 795 0.38 12.27 20.28
C LEU A 795 -0.29 11.01 20.88
N MET A 796 -1.63 10.85 21.00
CA MET A 796 -2.37 9.80 21.78
C MET A 796 -3.17 8.46 21.05
N ASN A 797 -3.74 9.41 20.17
CA ASN A 797 -3.87 9.59 18.67
C ASN A 797 -2.57 9.89 17.85
N ASN A 798 -1.34 9.75 18.43
CA ASN A 798 -0.02 9.58 17.78
C ASN A 798 1.01 8.72 18.59
N MET A 799 0.61 7.50 18.93
CA MET A 799 1.24 6.35 19.63
C MET A 799 0.41 5.07 19.29
N GLY A 800 -0.87 4.86 19.66
CA GLY A 800 -1.87 4.07 18.88
C GLY A 800 -1.66 2.59 18.49
N HIS A 801 -1.10 2.36 17.29
CA HIS A 801 -1.18 1.11 16.51
C HIS A 801 0.11 0.37 15.99
N CYS A 802 1.40 0.57 16.39
CA CYS A 802 2.63 0.08 15.65
C CYS A 802 2.81 -1.38 15.29
N ASN A 803 3.95 -1.61 14.64
CA ASN A 803 4.85 -2.66 15.01
C ASN A 803 6.22 -2.20 15.59
N PHE A 804 6.42 -1.71 16.84
CA PHE A 804 7.77 -1.63 17.52
C PHE A 804 7.78 -1.75 19.10
N GLU A 805 8.67 -1.08 19.88
CA GLU A 805 8.77 -1.01 21.37
C GLU A 805 9.56 0.25 21.86
N LEU A 806 8.96 1.06 22.78
CA LEU A 806 9.36 2.42 23.26
C LEU A 806 8.89 2.85 24.69
N ILE A 807 7.64 2.65 25.18
CA ILE A 807 7.40 2.76 26.65
C ILE A 807 8.02 1.53 27.26
N PRO A 808 9.03 1.73 28.12
CA PRO A 808 9.71 0.64 28.76
C PRO A 808 8.85 0.10 29.90
N LYS A 809 8.97 -1.20 30.14
CA LYS A 809 8.24 -1.94 31.19
C LYS A 809 8.27 -1.27 32.57
N TRP A 810 9.35 -0.53 32.89
CA TRP A 810 9.49 0.17 34.16
C TRP A 810 8.43 1.26 34.41
N LEU A 811 7.84 1.87 33.39
CA LEU A 811 6.93 3.00 33.59
C LEU A 811 5.63 2.58 34.28
N PHE A 812 5.05 1.44 33.87
CA PHE A 812 3.87 0.87 34.53
C PHE A 812 4.22 0.24 35.90
N SER A 813 5.47 -0.15 36.14
CA SER A 813 5.92 -0.62 37.46
C SER A 813 6.00 0.51 38.50
N ILE A 814 6.36 1.73 38.08
CA ILE A 814 6.48 2.89 38.98
C ILE A 814 5.11 3.45 39.38
N PHE A 815 4.16 3.52 38.44
CA PHE A 815 2.79 3.98 38.73
C PHE A 815 1.77 2.98 38.17
N PRO A 816 1.44 1.89 38.91
CA PRO A 816 0.54 0.84 38.43
C PRO A 816 -0.85 1.28 37.93
N PRO A 817 -1.51 2.32 38.50
CA PRO A 817 -2.76 2.86 37.92
C PRO A 817 -2.61 3.37 36.49
N LEU A 818 -1.39 3.75 36.07
CA LEU A 818 -1.12 4.27 34.72
C LEU A 818 -1.55 3.29 33.62
N LYS A 819 -1.49 1.98 33.84
CA LYS A 819 -1.95 1.00 32.83
C LYS A 819 -3.47 1.04 32.57
N TYR A 820 -4.23 1.72 33.43
CA TYR A 820 -5.65 2.02 33.28
C TYR A 820 -5.92 3.49 32.90
N MET A 821 -4.92 4.37 32.94
CA MET A 821 -5.02 5.82 32.63
C MET A 821 -4.27 6.23 31.34
N MET A 822 -3.40 5.37 30.84
CA MET A 822 -2.75 5.47 29.54
C MET A 822 -2.67 4.06 29.03
N TYR A 823 -3.44 3.78 27.99
CA TYR A 823 -3.52 2.45 27.47
C TYR A 823 -2.15 2.02 26.96
N THR A 824 -1.89 0.74 27.11
CA THR A 824 -0.95 0.14 26.18
C THR A 824 -1.64 -0.02 24.83
N PRO A 825 -0.89 -0.16 23.76
CA PRO A 825 -1.32 -0.87 22.58
C PRO A 825 -1.38 -2.36 22.86
N SER A 826 -0.54 -2.91 23.76
CA SER A 826 -0.68 -4.29 24.24
C SER A 826 -2.14 -4.57 24.59
N TYR A 827 -2.78 -3.54 25.13
CA TYR A 827 -4.20 -3.32 25.16
C TYR A 827 -4.78 -2.93 23.77
N HIS A 828 -4.57 -1.73 23.20
CA HIS A 828 -5.34 -1.19 22.05
C HIS A 828 -5.38 -2.09 20.84
N SER A 829 -4.27 -2.72 20.51
CA SER A 829 -4.18 -3.47 19.28
C SER A 829 -4.32 -5.00 19.54
N LEU A 830 -4.57 -5.38 20.80
CA LEU A 830 -5.43 -6.54 21.13
C LEU A 830 -6.87 -6.17 21.49
N HIS A 831 -7.22 -4.89 21.55
CA HIS A 831 -8.48 -4.51 20.94
C HIS A 831 -8.38 -4.87 19.46
N HIS A 832 -7.44 -4.30 18.67
CA HIS A 832 -7.20 -4.62 17.24
C HIS A 832 -7.27 -6.10 16.96
N THR A 833 -6.91 -6.99 17.88
CA THR A 833 -6.92 -8.43 17.67
C THR A 833 -7.33 -9.38 18.80
N GLN A 834 -8.21 -8.98 19.71
CA GLN A 834 -9.24 -9.87 20.29
C GLN A 834 -10.64 -9.34 20.01
N PHE A 835 -10.79 -8.04 19.79
CA PHE A 835 -12.00 -7.39 19.29
C PHE A 835 -13.19 -7.44 20.27
N ARG A 836 -13.35 -8.49 21.06
CA ARG A 836 -14.37 -8.63 22.13
C ARG A 836 -14.11 -7.72 23.33
N THR A 837 -13.04 -6.93 23.27
CA THR A 837 -12.32 -6.40 24.42
C THR A 837 -11.60 -5.08 24.10
N ASN A 838 -11.14 -4.39 25.15
CA ASN A 838 -10.24 -3.24 25.11
C ASN A 838 -10.81 -1.99 24.38
N TYR A 839 -12.04 -1.58 24.72
CA TYR A 839 -12.78 -0.46 24.13
C TYR A 839 -12.49 0.97 24.66
N SER A 840 -11.67 1.23 25.67
CA SER A 840 -11.35 2.61 26.08
C SER A 840 -10.51 3.37 25.03
N LEU A 841 -10.48 4.70 25.17
CA LEU A 841 -9.76 5.63 24.29
C LEU A 841 -8.28 5.61 24.61
N PHE A 842 -7.90 6.26 25.70
CA PHE A 842 -6.56 6.26 26.28
C PHE A 842 -6.62 5.66 27.70
N MET A 843 -7.78 5.41 28.32
CA MET A 843 -7.90 4.96 29.71
C MET A 843 -8.61 3.60 29.88
N PRO A 844 -7.90 2.45 29.86
CA PRO A 844 -8.45 1.10 30.03
C PRO A 844 -9.29 0.85 31.28
N PHE A 845 -9.30 1.81 32.20
CA PHE A 845 -10.23 1.94 33.31
C PHE A 845 -11.66 1.50 32.98
N TYR A 846 -12.27 1.99 31.89
CA TYR A 846 -13.67 1.65 31.60
C TYR A 846 -13.88 0.19 31.14
N ASP A 847 -12.94 -0.40 30.40
CA ASP A 847 -12.95 -1.86 30.15
C ASP A 847 -12.80 -2.69 31.40
N TYR A 848 -11.94 -2.24 32.31
CA TYR A 848 -11.73 -2.90 33.58
C TYR A 848 -13.01 -2.84 34.43
N VAL A 849 -13.66 -1.68 34.50
CA VAL A 849 -14.95 -1.46 35.20
C VAL A 849 -16.09 -2.28 34.59
N TYR A 850 -16.19 -2.35 33.26
CA TYR A 850 -17.32 -2.97 32.56
C TYR A 850 -17.04 -4.40 32.02
N GLY A 851 -15.96 -5.03 32.51
CA GLY A 851 -15.67 -6.46 32.33
C GLY A 851 -15.19 -6.85 30.92
N THR A 852 -14.64 -5.90 30.16
CA THR A 852 -14.23 -6.10 28.75
C THR A 852 -12.74 -5.92 28.52
N MET A 853 -11.93 -5.76 29.57
CA MET A 853 -10.47 -5.76 29.40
C MET A 853 -9.99 -7.15 28.99
N ASP A 854 -9.12 -7.21 27.98
CA ASP A 854 -8.56 -8.47 27.52
C ASP A 854 -7.60 -9.01 28.57
N LYS A 855 -7.93 -10.19 29.12
CA LYS A 855 -7.05 -10.92 30.06
C LYS A 855 -5.68 -11.17 29.44
N SER A 856 -5.66 -11.34 28.13
CA SER A 856 -4.45 -11.37 27.34
C SER A 856 -4.01 -9.93 27.00
N THR A 857 -3.80 -9.04 28.01
CA THR A 857 -3.16 -7.70 27.86
C THR A 857 -1.72 -7.61 28.43
N ASP A 858 -1.38 -8.33 29.52
CA ASP A 858 -0.09 -8.11 30.23
C ASP A 858 1.10 -9.03 29.88
N SER A 859 1.09 -10.36 30.04
CA SER A 859 2.26 -11.26 29.71
C SER A 859 2.94 -11.02 28.34
N LEU A 860 2.10 -10.89 27.33
CA LEU A 860 2.52 -10.68 25.97
C LEU A 860 3.05 -9.20 25.94
N TYR A 861 2.70 -8.20 26.79
CA TYR A 861 3.40 -6.87 26.89
C TYR A 861 4.91 -6.99 27.16
N GLU A 862 5.30 -8.05 27.83
CA GLU A 862 6.69 -8.33 28.16
C GLU A 862 7.41 -8.86 26.91
N LYS A 863 6.73 -9.78 26.21
CA LYS A 863 7.11 -10.41 24.94
C LYS A 863 7.73 -9.43 23.95
N THR A 864 7.02 -8.42 23.43
CA THR A 864 7.55 -7.59 22.32
C THR A 864 8.70 -6.69 22.63
N LEU A 865 9.10 -6.59 23.89
CA LEU A 865 10.46 -6.15 24.13
C LEU A 865 11.52 -7.11 23.47
N GLU A 866 11.21 -8.31 22.89
CA GLU A 866 12.14 -9.48 22.66
C GLU A 866 12.39 -10.34 21.30
N ARG A 867 12.60 -9.81 20.07
CA ARG A 867 13.13 -10.41 18.74
C ARG A 867 14.60 -10.08 18.25
N GLU A 868 15.47 -10.98 17.73
CA GLU A 868 16.74 -10.69 16.93
C GLU A 868 16.76 -11.09 15.42
N GLU A 869 17.85 -10.79 14.68
CA GLU A 869 17.86 -10.53 13.22
C GLU A 869 17.34 -11.61 12.30
N GLU A 870 16.20 -11.33 11.63
CA GLU A 870 15.87 -11.89 10.31
C GLU A 870 16.85 -11.38 9.28
N PHE A 871 18.04 -11.97 9.41
CA PHE A 871 19.06 -11.95 8.42
C PHE A 871 18.51 -12.48 7.12
N PRO A 872 18.84 -11.82 6.02
CA PRO A 872 18.21 -12.15 4.78
C PRO A 872 19.20 -13.00 4.03
N SER A 873 18.70 -14.04 3.38
CA SER A 873 19.40 -14.68 2.29
C SER A 873 19.53 -13.84 0.98
N VAL A 874 19.32 -12.48 0.87
CA VAL A 874 19.40 -11.66 -0.39
C VAL A 874 19.20 -10.12 -0.34
N VAL A 875 19.60 -9.35 -1.38
CA VAL A 875 19.05 -8.04 -1.87
C VAL A 875 18.73 -8.15 -3.40
N HIS A 876 17.77 -7.36 -4.09
CA HIS A 876 17.58 -5.64 -6.46
C HIS A 876 18.70 -4.39 -6.81
N LEU A 877 19.36 -3.81 -7.84
CA LEU A 877 20.17 -2.49 -7.60
C LEU A 877 19.59 -1.31 -8.34
N THR A 878 19.45 -0.07 -7.74
CA THR A 878 18.88 1.30 -8.09
C THR A 878 19.83 2.44 -7.81
N HIS A 879 20.22 3.07 -8.90
CA HIS A 879 20.12 4.50 -9.02
C HIS A 879 18.67 4.92 -9.27
N LEU A 880 18.41 6.20 -9.07
CA LEU A 880 17.16 6.88 -9.35
C LEU A 880 17.17 7.31 -10.83
N THR A 881 16.30 6.70 -11.65
CA THR A 881 16.32 6.81 -13.12
C THR A 881 16.16 8.25 -13.61
N THR A 882 15.30 9.01 -12.93
CA THR A 882 15.07 10.44 -13.14
C THR A 882 14.89 11.12 -11.78
N PRO A 883 14.96 12.46 -11.67
CA PRO A 883 14.74 13.16 -10.39
C PRO A 883 13.41 12.77 -9.71
N GLU A 884 12.33 12.60 -10.49
CA GLU A 884 11.01 12.19 -10.01
C GLU A 884 10.95 10.74 -9.51
N SER A 885 11.92 9.88 -9.88
CA SER A 885 11.92 8.47 -9.48
C SER A 885 12.16 8.26 -7.98
N ILE A 886 12.67 9.26 -7.24
CA ILE A 886 12.70 9.18 -5.78
C ILE A 886 11.29 9.07 -5.19
N TYR A 887 10.31 9.71 -5.83
CA TYR A 887 8.91 9.61 -5.44
C TYR A 887 8.32 8.21 -5.69
N HIS A 888 9.05 7.38 -6.45
CA HIS A 888 8.75 5.99 -6.75
C HIS A 888 9.59 4.98 -5.93
N LEU A 889 10.50 5.42 -5.05
CA LEU A 889 11.22 4.54 -4.09
C LEU A 889 10.28 4.11 -2.97
N PRO A 890 10.02 2.79 -2.74
CA PRO A 890 9.17 2.23 -1.65
C PRO A 890 9.61 2.54 -0.20
N ILE A 891 10.14 3.74 0.08
CA ILE A 891 10.38 4.27 1.42
C ILE A 891 9.82 5.68 1.74
N GLY A 892 9.45 6.46 0.72
CA GLY A 892 9.52 7.91 0.89
C GLY A 892 8.22 8.64 1.23
N PHE A 893 7.08 7.95 1.09
CA PHE A 893 5.93 8.27 0.20
C PHE A 893 5.22 6.89 -0.09
N ALA A 894 3.89 6.70 -0.44
CA ALA A 894 3.25 5.33 -0.78
C ALA A 894 2.43 4.85 -2.11
N SER A 895 2.23 5.54 -3.26
CA SER A 895 1.53 5.08 -4.53
C SER A 895 1.89 5.68 -5.92
N PHE A 896 2.75 6.68 -6.07
CA PHE A 896 3.24 7.13 -7.38
C PHE A 896 3.91 5.98 -8.12
N ALA A 897 4.84 5.27 -7.48
CA ALA A 897 5.25 3.95 -7.90
C ALA A 897 4.09 2.98 -8.12
N SER A 898 2.94 3.07 -7.42
CA SER A 898 1.81 2.10 -7.61
C SER A 898 1.28 2.17 -9.04
N LYS A 899 1.46 3.33 -9.66
CA LYS A 899 1.25 3.50 -11.07
C LYS A 899 2.62 3.45 -11.77
N PRO A 900 2.69 2.96 -13.02
CA PRO A 900 3.92 3.03 -13.80
C PRO A 900 4.41 4.47 -13.85
N GLN A 901 5.72 4.68 -13.66
CA GLN A 901 6.42 5.96 -13.82
C GLN A 901 6.09 6.54 -15.18
N LYS A 902 5.49 7.73 -15.15
CA LYS A 902 5.20 8.57 -16.30
C LYS A 902 5.52 9.99 -15.87
N SER A 903 6.22 10.75 -16.70
CA SER A 903 6.32 12.19 -16.47
C SER A 903 4.92 12.80 -16.52
N LYS A 904 4.64 13.71 -15.60
CA LYS A 904 3.37 14.44 -15.48
C LYS A 904 3.70 15.87 -15.11
N TRP A 905 3.10 16.82 -15.82
CA TRP A 905 3.41 18.25 -15.68
C TRP A 905 3.35 18.75 -14.22
N TYR A 906 2.40 18.26 -13.41
CA TYR A 906 2.25 18.71 -12.02
C TYR A 906 3.41 18.31 -11.09
N LEU A 907 4.27 17.34 -11.48
CA LEU A 907 5.47 17.00 -10.70
C LEU A 907 6.55 18.09 -10.77
N LEU A 908 6.48 19.00 -11.76
CA LEU A 908 7.35 20.18 -11.84
C LEU A 908 7.15 21.12 -10.64
N LEU A 909 5.95 21.15 -10.04
CA LEU A 909 5.67 21.93 -8.83
C LEU A 909 6.41 21.39 -7.59
N MET A 910 6.85 20.13 -7.63
CA MET A 910 7.57 19.50 -6.52
C MET A 910 9.10 19.67 -6.60
N TRP A 911 9.63 20.32 -7.64
CA TRP A 911 11.07 20.39 -7.92
C TRP A 911 11.96 20.85 -6.74
N PRO A 912 11.56 21.79 -5.87
CA PRO A 912 12.32 22.14 -4.67
C PRO A 912 12.49 20.96 -3.69
N VAL A 913 11.43 20.15 -3.53
CA VAL A 913 11.47 18.92 -2.72
C VAL A 913 12.33 17.86 -3.43
N THR A 914 12.23 17.74 -4.75
CA THR A 914 13.12 16.87 -5.54
C THR A 914 14.57 17.24 -5.28
N PHE A 915 14.95 18.51 -5.45
CA PHE A 915 16.30 19.01 -5.28
C PHE A 915 16.83 18.82 -3.85
N TRP A 916 16.04 19.17 -2.83
CA TRP A 916 16.41 18.93 -1.44
C TRP A 916 16.59 17.44 -1.14
N SER A 917 15.77 16.58 -1.73
CA SER A 917 15.93 15.13 -1.60
C SER A 917 17.15 14.60 -2.36
N MET A 918 17.54 15.18 -3.49
CA MET A 918 18.81 14.88 -4.18
C MET A 918 20.02 15.23 -3.29
N PHE A 919 19.94 16.33 -2.55
CA PHE A 919 20.98 16.74 -1.60
C PHE A 919 21.01 15.83 -0.35
N MET A 920 19.86 15.60 0.30
CA MET A 920 19.75 14.75 1.50
C MET A 920 20.10 13.28 1.22
N THR A 921 19.70 12.76 0.07
CA THR A 921 20.20 11.45 -0.37
C THR A 921 21.71 11.51 -0.54
N CYS A 922 22.26 12.51 -1.24
CA CYS A 922 23.71 12.66 -1.41
C CYS A 922 24.49 12.61 -0.09
N LEU A 923 23.98 13.30 0.95
CA LEU A 923 24.52 13.31 2.32
C LEU A 923 24.37 11.99 3.08
N HIS A 924 23.30 11.22 2.87
CA HIS A 924 23.04 9.98 3.63
C HIS A 924 24.18 8.94 3.48
N GLY A 925 24.93 8.99 2.38
CA GLY A 925 26.27 8.40 2.31
C GLY A 925 26.37 6.87 2.43
N ARG A 926 25.25 6.13 2.46
CA ARG A 926 25.20 4.66 2.57
C ARG A 926 24.01 4.05 1.81
N THR A 927 24.02 2.72 1.71
CA THR A 927 22.85 1.91 1.36
C THR A 927 21.82 1.85 2.50
N PHE A 928 20.70 2.56 2.34
CA PHE A 928 19.49 2.29 3.13
C PHE A 928 18.62 1.24 2.45
N ILE A 929 17.61 0.73 3.16
CA ILE A 929 16.79 -0.43 2.80
C ILE A 929 15.36 -0.01 2.43
N ALA A 930 14.69 -0.67 1.46
CA ALA A 930 13.60 -0.07 0.70
C ALA A 930 12.32 -0.84 0.31
N GLU A 931 12.17 -2.17 0.24
CA GLU A 931 10.97 -2.79 -0.38
C GLU A 931 10.58 -4.18 0.20
N ARG A 932 10.39 -4.43 1.51
CA ARG A 932 10.23 -5.84 1.99
C ARG A 932 9.26 -6.73 1.18
N ASN A 933 9.75 -7.88 0.66
CA ASN A 933 8.99 -8.92 -0.04
C ASN A 933 8.88 -10.30 0.69
N ALA A 934 8.02 -11.18 0.18
CA ALA A 934 7.91 -12.66 0.30
C ALA A 934 7.46 -13.19 -1.07
N PHE A 935 6.76 -14.33 -1.17
CA PHE A 935 6.98 -15.48 -2.06
C PHE A 935 7.79 -16.41 -1.14
N GLY A 936 7.09 -17.42 -0.63
CA GLY A 936 7.58 -18.66 -0.05
C GLY A 936 8.32 -18.55 1.26
N LYS A 937 9.64 -18.57 1.13
CA LYS A 937 10.54 -18.49 2.27
C LYS A 937 11.85 -17.76 1.93
N LEU A 938 11.83 -17.04 0.81
CA LEU A 938 12.95 -16.34 0.21
C LEU A 938 12.50 -15.01 -0.42
N LYS A 939 11.37 -14.38 -0.08
CA LYS A 939 11.48 -13.06 0.57
C LYS A 939 12.20 -11.81 -0.17
N LEU A 940 13.43 -11.81 -0.69
CA LEU A 940 14.39 -10.78 -1.31
C LEU A 940 14.99 -9.38 -0.77
N GLN A 941 15.97 -8.98 0.09
CA GLN A 941 16.22 -7.48 0.39
C GLN A 941 16.15 -6.38 -0.73
N SER A 942 15.90 -5.10 -0.41
CA SER A 942 16.03 -3.91 -1.27
C SER A 942 16.78 -2.92 -0.46
N TRP A 943 17.85 -2.42 -1.00
CA TRP A 943 18.45 -1.17 -0.64
C TRP A 943 17.85 -0.02 -1.50
N ALA A 944 18.26 1.22 -1.38
CA ALA A 944 17.94 2.34 -2.30
C ALA A 944 19.23 3.16 -2.37
N ILE A 945 19.85 3.35 -3.55
CA ILE A 945 21.10 4.14 -3.58
C ILE A 945 20.77 5.61 -3.77
N PRO A 946 21.44 6.48 -3.00
CA PRO A 946 21.19 7.90 -3.02
C PRO A 946 21.81 8.62 -4.24
N ARG A 947 21.67 8.07 -5.46
CA ARG A 947 22.29 8.59 -6.67
C ARG A 947 21.37 8.44 -7.89
N TYR A 948 21.49 9.34 -8.86
CA TYR A 948 20.60 9.46 -10.02
C TYR A 948 21.35 9.19 -11.33
N THR A 949 20.67 8.73 -12.40
CA THR A 949 21.32 8.41 -13.69
C THR A 949 22.14 9.59 -14.25
N ILE A 950 21.62 10.83 -14.13
CA ILE A 950 22.34 12.04 -14.56
C ILE A 950 23.67 12.26 -13.81
N GLN A 951 23.83 11.73 -12.60
CA GLN A 951 25.07 11.85 -11.82
C GLN A 951 26.17 10.91 -12.34
N PHE A 952 25.85 9.84 -13.10
CA PHE A 952 26.85 9.00 -13.76
C PHE A 952 27.64 9.75 -14.84
N LEU A 953 27.18 10.93 -15.28
CA LEU A 953 27.91 11.79 -16.22
C LEU A 953 29.18 12.40 -15.59
N PHE A 954 29.21 12.63 -14.27
CA PHE A 954 30.33 13.26 -13.57
C PHE A 954 31.27 12.21 -12.96
N GLN A 955 32.58 12.35 -13.17
CA GLN A 955 33.58 11.35 -12.74
C GLN A 955 33.60 11.12 -11.22
N TRP A 956 33.73 12.18 -10.43
CA TRP A 956 33.71 12.09 -8.96
C TRP A 956 32.42 11.45 -8.42
N GLN A 957 31.29 11.60 -9.13
CA GLN A 957 30.06 10.90 -8.79
C GLN A 957 30.06 9.45 -9.25
N ARG A 958 30.68 9.07 -10.38
CA ARG A 958 30.91 7.64 -10.72
C ARG A 958 31.75 6.95 -9.64
N GLU A 959 32.73 7.66 -9.08
CA GLU A 959 33.57 7.19 -7.97
C GLU A 959 32.83 7.18 -6.62
N ALA A 960 31.99 8.18 -6.31
CA ALA A 960 31.22 8.24 -5.07
C ALA A 960 29.96 7.35 -5.06
N ILE A 961 29.32 7.18 -6.23
CA ILE A 961 28.51 6.00 -6.57
C ILE A 961 29.37 4.81 -6.18
N SER A 962 30.49 4.57 -6.84
CA SER A 962 31.31 3.39 -6.52
C SER A 962 31.66 3.21 -5.01
N GLY A 963 31.91 4.26 -4.24
CA GLY A 963 32.23 4.14 -2.81
C GLY A 963 31.09 3.62 -1.92
N LEU A 964 29.84 4.09 -2.12
CA LEU A 964 28.60 3.80 -1.36
C LEU A 964 28.20 2.31 -1.20
N ILE A 965 28.99 1.45 -1.80
CA ILE A 965 28.47 0.51 -2.76
C ILE A 965 29.36 -0.70 -2.67
N GLU A 966 30.68 -0.60 -2.75
CA GLU A 966 31.56 -1.64 -2.19
C GLU A 966 31.41 -1.75 -0.66
N GLN A 967 30.95 -0.70 0.00
CA GLN A 967 30.36 -0.79 1.35
C GLN A 967 29.14 -1.70 1.38
N ALA A 968 28.18 -1.51 0.46
CA ALA A 968 27.13 -2.48 0.25
C ALA A 968 27.74 -3.86 0.00
N ILE A 969 28.89 -3.98 -0.68
CA ILE A 969 29.49 -5.28 -1.01
C ILE A 969 30.05 -6.11 0.14
N ILE A 970 30.09 -5.49 1.32
CA ILE A 970 30.68 -6.01 2.56
C ILE A 970 29.67 -5.92 3.71
N GLU A 971 28.69 -5.01 3.63
CA GLU A 971 27.38 -5.11 4.30
C GLU A 971 26.63 -6.40 3.88
N ALA A 972 27.10 -7.05 2.81
CA ALA A 972 26.93 -8.47 2.60
C ALA A 972 27.41 -9.23 3.82
N GLU A 973 28.73 -9.36 3.96
CA GLU A 973 29.37 -10.66 4.16
C GLU A 973 28.92 -11.31 5.47
N ALA A 974 28.80 -10.44 6.48
CA ALA A 974 28.28 -10.73 7.80
C ALA A 974 26.81 -11.20 7.86
N ARG A 975 25.93 -10.80 6.94
CA ARG A 975 24.46 -11.02 6.95
C ARG A 975 23.97 -12.33 6.36
N GLY A 976 24.82 -13.10 5.70
CA GLY A 976 24.55 -14.48 5.30
C GLY A 976 23.67 -14.77 4.06
N THR A 977 24.21 -14.96 2.83
CA THR A 977 23.48 -14.52 1.59
C THR A 977 23.68 -14.87 0.07
N LYS A 978 24.48 -15.79 -0.44
CA LYS A 978 24.43 -16.32 -1.86
C LYS A 978 24.32 -15.48 -3.24
N GLY A 979 23.89 -14.22 -3.49
CA GLY A 979 24.35 -13.34 -4.66
C GLY A 979 24.47 -11.73 -4.67
N LYS A 980 24.40 -10.99 -5.80
CA LYS A 980 23.52 -9.80 -6.11
C LYS A 980 23.67 -9.14 -7.49
N GLU A 981 22.98 -8.02 -7.73
CA GLU A 981 22.65 -7.36 -9.00
C GLU A 981 23.16 -5.92 -9.01
N ILE A 982 23.65 -5.26 -10.09
CA ILE A 982 24.63 -5.70 -11.13
C ILE A 982 24.77 -4.82 -12.45
N ASN A 983 24.98 -3.50 -12.49
CA ASN A 983 24.73 -2.55 -13.62
C ASN A 983 25.82 -1.44 -14.06
N ARG A 984 26.48 -1.54 -15.23
CA ARG A 984 27.18 -0.49 -16.07
C ARG A 984 28.56 0.16 -15.68
N ASN A 985 29.58 0.05 -16.58
CA ASN A 985 30.98 0.60 -16.66
C ASN A 985 32.25 -0.34 -16.64
N GLY A 986 32.91 -0.67 -15.49
CA GLY A 986 34.23 -1.38 -15.33
C GLY A 986 34.26 -2.80 -14.66
N GLU A 987 35.01 -3.79 -15.19
CA GLU A 987 35.00 -5.25 -14.82
C GLU A 987 35.88 -5.58 -13.58
N VAL A 988 35.81 -4.82 -12.48
CA VAL A 988 37.03 -4.64 -11.65
C VAL A 988 36.99 -5.12 -10.18
N TYR A 989 35.87 -5.60 -9.65
CA TYR A 989 35.72 -5.78 -8.20
C TYR A 989 35.68 -7.22 -7.69
N ILE A 990 35.06 -8.17 -8.40
CA ILE A 990 35.52 -9.57 -8.35
C ILE A 990 37.02 -9.57 -8.59
N GLN A 991 37.51 -8.91 -9.64
CA GLN A 991 38.95 -8.87 -9.89
C GLN A 991 39.78 -8.34 -8.71
N ARG A 992 39.26 -7.37 -7.95
CA ARG A 992 39.95 -6.75 -6.80
C ARG A 992 39.94 -7.62 -5.54
N TYR A 993 38.89 -8.39 -5.29
CA TYR A 993 38.57 -9.05 -3.94
C TYR A 993 38.50 -10.55 -4.64
N PRO A 994 39.49 -11.56 -4.61
CA PRO A 994 39.55 -13.16 -4.64
C PRO A 994 39.00 -14.51 -3.74
N GLN A 995 38.14 -14.95 -2.69
CA GLN A 995 37.13 -14.69 -1.49
C GLN A 995 35.81 -13.91 -1.49
N LEU A 996 34.70 -14.33 -2.05
CA LEU A 996 33.41 -13.91 -1.51
C LEU A 996 32.32 -14.73 -2.15
N LYS A 997 31.34 -15.15 -1.37
CA LYS A 997 30.82 -16.49 -1.62
C LYS A 997 29.36 -16.53 -2.05
N VAL A 998 29.02 -15.66 -3.00
CA VAL A 998 27.64 -15.28 -3.33
C VAL A 998 27.43 -15.26 -4.89
N LYS A 999 27.30 -14.22 -5.73
CA LYS A 999 27.40 -14.12 -7.24
C LYS A 999 26.93 -12.70 -7.67
N VAL A 1000 26.77 -12.31 -8.96
CA VAL A 1000 27.10 -10.90 -9.32
C VAL A 1000 26.32 -10.02 -10.38
N VAL A 1001 25.08 -10.24 -10.87
CA VAL A 1001 24.42 -10.28 -12.25
C VAL A 1001 24.28 -9.01 -13.24
N ASP A 1002 23.68 -8.92 -14.48
CA ASP A 1002 23.85 -7.75 -15.47
C ASP A 1002 22.89 -7.03 -16.54
N GLY A 1003 22.22 -7.41 -17.66
CA GLY A 1003 21.05 -8.27 -18.11
C GLY A 1003 21.10 -9.39 -19.24
N SER A 1004 21.05 -9.11 -20.55
CA SER A 1004 21.07 -10.08 -21.71
C SER A 1004 20.28 -11.38 -21.66
N SER A 1005 20.62 -12.44 -20.89
CA SER A 1005 20.33 -13.80 -21.38
C SER A 1005 18.83 -14.08 -21.60
N LEU A 1006 17.95 -13.50 -20.76
CA LEU A 1006 16.51 -13.36 -21.05
C LEU A 1006 16.10 -12.05 -21.74
N VAL A 1007 16.92 -10.99 -21.83
CA VAL A 1007 16.65 -9.91 -22.82
C VAL A 1007 16.63 -10.53 -24.21
N VAL A 1008 17.71 -11.23 -24.57
CA VAL A 1008 17.93 -11.94 -25.82
C VAL A 1008 16.82 -12.98 -26.00
N ALA A 1009 16.54 -13.83 -25.00
CA ALA A 1009 15.46 -14.81 -25.13
C ALA A 1009 14.06 -14.18 -25.23
N VAL A 1010 13.72 -13.12 -24.46
CA VAL A 1010 12.44 -12.40 -24.59
C VAL A 1010 12.33 -11.74 -25.95
N VAL A 1011 13.35 -11.02 -26.40
CA VAL A 1011 13.37 -10.34 -27.70
C VAL A 1011 13.22 -11.36 -28.84
N LEU A 1012 13.95 -12.49 -28.78
CA LEU A 1012 13.84 -13.58 -29.76
C LEU A 1012 12.51 -14.34 -29.72
N ASN A 1013 11.79 -14.34 -28.59
CA ASN A 1013 10.45 -14.91 -28.46
C ASN A 1013 9.32 -13.87 -28.70
N SER A 1014 9.65 -12.57 -28.76
CA SER A 1014 8.75 -11.50 -29.21
C SER A 1014 8.74 -11.32 -30.74
N ILE A 1015 9.64 -11.99 -31.49
CA ILE A 1015 9.65 -11.97 -32.95
C ILE A 1015 8.50 -12.85 -33.50
N PRO A 1016 7.67 -12.36 -34.44
CA PRO A 1016 6.61 -13.16 -35.05
C PRO A 1016 7.13 -14.42 -35.76
N LYS A 1017 6.40 -15.54 -35.63
CA LYS A 1017 6.69 -16.78 -36.38
C LYS A 1017 6.60 -16.51 -37.89
N GLY A 1018 7.53 -17.07 -38.67
CA GLY A 1018 7.63 -16.85 -40.12
C GLY A 1018 8.40 -15.60 -40.55
N THR A 1019 8.96 -14.82 -39.62
CA THR A 1019 9.85 -13.70 -39.93
C THR A 1019 11.18 -14.21 -40.51
N THR A 1020 11.49 -13.88 -41.77
CA THR A 1020 12.73 -14.27 -42.47
C THR A 1020 13.86 -13.25 -42.36
N GLN A 1021 13.53 -11.98 -42.14
CA GLN A 1021 14.47 -10.85 -42.07
C GLN A 1021 14.08 -9.89 -40.95
N VAL A 1022 15.08 -9.31 -40.28
CA VAL A 1022 14.89 -8.28 -39.23
C VAL A 1022 15.97 -7.21 -39.32
N LEU A 1023 15.60 -5.95 -39.05
CA LEU A 1023 16.57 -4.88 -38.86
C LEU A 1023 17.12 -4.94 -37.43
N LEU A 1024 18.44 -4.99 -37.27
CA LEU A 1024 19.12 -4.83 -35.98
C LEU A 1024 19.80 -3.45 -35.92
N LYS A 1025 19.36 -2.61 -34.97
CA LYS A 1025 19.79 -1.21 -34.85
C LYS A 1025 20.09 -0.80 -33.40
N GLY A 1026 21.24 -0.16 -33.19
CA GLY A 1026 21.64 0.47 -31.92
C GLY A 1026 23.05 0.07 -31.50
N SER A 1027 23.46 0.48 -30.29
CA SER A 1027 24.83 0.25 -29.79
C SER A 1027 25.28 -1.23 -29.84
N LEU A 1028 26.41 -1.47 -30.51
CA LEU A 1028 27.05 -2.79 -30.56
C LEU A 1028 27.52 -3.20 -29.16
N SER A 1029 26.96 -4.30 -28.68
CA SER A 1029 26.95 -4.66 -27.27
C SER A 1029 26.50 -6.11 -27.12
N LYS A 1030 26.85 -6.81 -26.02
CA LYS A 1030 26.64 -8.27 -26.00
C LYS A 1030 25.17 -8.72 -26.11
N VAL A 1031 24.17 -7.89 -25.75
CA VAL A 1031 22.76 -8.15 -26.13
C VAL A 1031 22.62 -8.22 -27.65
N ALA A 1032 22.97 -7.15 -28.36
CA ALA A 1032 22.82 -7.03 -29.82
C ALA A 1032 23.62 -8.11 -30.56
N TYR A 1033 24.86 -8.34 -30.14
CA TYR A 1033 25.72 -9.39 -30.70
C TYR A 1033 25.11 -10.80 -30.53
N SER A 1034 24.57 -11.10 -29.35
CA SER A 1034 23.96 -12.41 -29.09
C SER A 1034 22.63 -12.59 -29.81
N ILE A 1035 21.85 -11.51 -29.97
CA ILE A 1035 20.68 -11.48 -30.85
C ILE A 1035 21.09 -11.84 -32.28
N ALA A 1036 22.10 -11.15 -32.85
CA ALA A 1036 22.59 -11.43 -34.20
C ALA A 1036 23.01 -12.90 -34.38
N SER A 1037 23.84 -13.45 -33.49
CA SER A 1037 24.27 -14.85 -33.56
C SER A 1037 23.10 -15.85 -33.44
N ALA A 1038 22.09 -15.55 -32.61
CA ALA A 1038 20.93 -16.41 -32.44
C ALA A 1038 19.94 -16.33 -33.61
N LEU A 1039 19.85 -15.19 -34.29
CA LEU A 1039 19.03 -15.01 -35.50
C LEU A 1039 19.59 -15.85 -36.66
N CYS A 1040 20.90 -15.78 -36.94
CA CYS A 1040 21.55 -16.60 -37.97
C CYS A 1040 21.30 -18.10 -37.72
N ARG A 1041 21.46 -18.57 -36.47
CA ARG A 1041 21.16 -19.98 -36.09
C ARG A 1041 19.70 -20.39 -36.26
N ARG A 1042 18.76 -19.43 -36.26
CA ARG A 1042 17.33 -19.64 -36.51
C ARG A 1042 16.96 -19.46 -37.99
N GLY A 1043 17.93 -19.22 -38.89
CA GLY A 1043 17.70 -18.98 -40.32
C GLY A 1043 17.06 -17.61 -40.62
N ILE A 1044 17.18 -16.65 -39.71
CA ILE A 1044 16.63 -15.29 -39.86
C ILE A 1044 17.79 -14.34 -40.21
N GLN A 1045 17.71 -13.67 -41.37
CA GLN A 1045 18.73 -12.72 -41.82
C GLN A 1045 18.70 -11.45 -40.94
N PRO A 1046 19.80 -11.08 -40.27
CA PRO A 1046 19.90 -9.83 -39.51
C PRO A 1046 20.49 -8.74 -40.40
N ASP A 1047 19.65 -7.89 -40.97
CA ASP A 1047 20.11 -6.69 -41.69
C ASP A 1047 20.63 -5.68 -40.67
N CYS A 1048 21.94 -5.45 -40.71
CA CYS A 1048 22.64 -4.71 -39.66
C CYS A 1048 22.85 -3.25 -40.07
N LEU A 1049 22.30 -2.33 -39.27
CA LEU A 1049 22.55 -0.89 -39.39
C LEU A 1049 23.24 -0.38 -38.12
N GLY A 1050 24.53 -0.06 -38.26
CA GLY A 1050 25.28 0.59 -37.19
C GLY A 1050 24.68 1.93 -36.76
N SER A 1051 25.07 2.40 -35.58
CA SER A 1051 24.78 3.74 -35.08
C SER A 1051 26.07 4.35 -34.58
N THR A 1052 26.53 5.43 -35.18
CA THR A 1052 27.68 6.21 -34.69
C THR A 1052 27.51 6.54 -33.21
N CYS A 1053 28.40 6.02 -32.37
CA CYS A 1053 28.44 6.32 -30.94
C CYS A 1053 29.91 6.46 -30.51
N TRP A 1054 30.23 7.50 -29.74
CA TRP A 1054 31.60 8.06 -29.67
C TRP A 1054 32.43 7.59 -28.46
N ASP A 1055 31.92 6.64 -27.66
CA ASP A 1055 32.47 6.28 -26.34
C ASP A 1055 33.60 5.21 -26.36
N GLY A 1056 34.31 5.06 -27.49
CA GLY A 1056 35.22 3.93 -27.74
C GLY A 1056 36.73 4.20 -27.63
N PHE A 1057 37.18 5.46 -27.50
CA PHE A 1057 38.50 5.87 -28.02
C PHE A 1057 39.56 6.33 -26.99
N GLU A 1058 39.54 5.84 -25.74
CA GLU A 1058 40.59 6.15 -24.75
C GLU A 1058 41.66 5.05 -24.55
N ASN A 1059 41.37 3.78 -24.85
CA ASN A 1059 42.19 2.64 -24.42
C ASN A 1059 43.00 1.91 -25.52
N VAL A 1060 43.22 2.54 -26.68
CA VAL A 1060 44.20 2.05 -27.67
C VAL A 1060 45.05 3.22 -28.18
N ARG A 1061 46.33 3.25 -27.81
CA ARG A 1061 47.35 4.12 -28.44
C ARG A 1061 48.12 3.33 -29.52
N PRO A 1062 48.03 3.68 -30.81
CA PRO A 1062 49.06 3.35 -31.78
C PRO A 1062 50.26 4.31 -31.58
N PRO A 1063 51.53 3.85 -31.62
CA PRO A 1063 52.69 4.69 -31.40
C PRO A 1063 53.14 5.42 -32.68
N ILE A 1064 52.33 6.36 -33.19
CA ILE A 1064 52.75 7.29 -34.26
C ILE A 1064 52.35 8.71 -33.85
N ALA A 1065 53.34 9.59 -33.68
CA ALA A 1065 53.12 11.00 -33.42
C ALA A 1065 53.06 11.80 -34.73
N GLY A 1066 52.19 12.82 -34.79
CA GLY A 1066 52.28 13.88 -35.81
C GLY A 1066 51.46 13.68 -37.10
N PHE A 1067 50.12 13.61 -37.01
CA PHE A 1067 49.27 14.01 -38.13
C PHE A 1067 47.93 14.60 -37.65
N ARG A 1068 47.53 15.76 -38.18
CA ARG A 1068 46.18 16.33 -38.05
C ARG A 1068 45.58 16.49 -39.46
N PRO A 1069 44.62 15.65 -39.89
CA PRO A 1069 43.99 15.81 -41.19
C PRO A 1069 42.94 16.92 -41.16
N SER A 1070 43.13 17.97 -41.95
CA SER A 1070 42.17 19.06 -42.14
C SER A 1070 41.37 18.88 -43.44
N GLY A 1071 40.10 18.48 -43.33
CA GLY A 1071 39.21 18.44 -44.50
C GLY A 1071 37.95 17.57 -44.31
N PRO A 1072 36.74 18.05 -44.67
CA PRO A 1072 35.50 17.27 -44.55
C PRO A 1072 35.48 15.98 -45.36
N MET A 1073 36.20 15.93 -46.49
CA MET A 1073 36.14 14.82 -47.45
C MET A 1073 36.66 13.48 -46.88
N VAL A 1074 37.59 13.54 -45.92
CA VAL A 1074 38.10 12.35 -45.21
C VAL A 1074 37.06 11.78 -44.24
N PHE A 1075 36.12 12.61 -43.74
CA PHE A 1075 35.17 12.21 -42.70
C PHE A 1075 34.14 11.18 -43.20
N ILE A 1076 33.63 11.35 -44.42
CA ILE A 1076 32.69 10.40 -45.06
C ILE A 1076 33.38 9.05 -45.33
N GLN A 1077 34.66 9.10 -45.73
CA GLN A 1077 35.46 7.91 -46.00
C GLN A 1077 35.86 7.19 -44.70
N LEU A 1078 36.12 7.92 -43.61
CA LEU A 1078 36.28 7.36 -42.27
C LEU A 1078 35.00 6.72 -41.74
N VAL A 1079 33.84 7.38 -41.84
CA VAL A 1079 32.56 6.85 -41.33
C VAL A 1079 32.14 5.56 -42.06
N SER A 1080 32.27 5.53 -43.40
CA SER A 1080 32.03 4.29 -44.16
C SER A 1080 33.03 3.18 -43.83
N THR A 1081 34.30 3.52 -43.57
CA THR A 1081 35.31 2.56 -43.10
C THR A 1081 35.02 2.06 -41.68
N PHE A 1082 34.54 2.91 -40.77
CA PHE A 1082 34.13 2.53 -39.41
C PHE A 1082 32.94 1.56 -39.43
N TYR A 1083 31.88 1.84 -40.19
CA TYR A 1083 30.78 0.90 -40.36
C TYR A 1083 31.25 -0.43 -40.94
N LYS A 1084 32.21 -0.42 -41.88
CA LYS A 1084 32.81 -1.65 -42.42
C LYS A 1084 33.64 -2.40 -41.38
N ILE A 1085 34.38 -1.71 -40.51
CA ILE A 1085 35.13 -2.33 -39.40
C ILE A 1085 34.20 -2.91 -38.33
N GLU A 1086 33.12 -2.22 -37.98
CA GLU A 1086 32.10 -2.72 -37.04
C GLU A 1086 31.35 -3.94 -37.59
N TYR A 1087 30.97 -3.89 -38.86
CA TYR A 1087 30.35 -5.00 -39.59
C TYR A 1087 31.28 -6.22 -39.69
N GLU A 1088 32.52 -6.03 -40.15
CA GLU A 1088 33.50 -7.13 -40.22
C GLU A 1088 33.86 -7.65 -38.82
N ARG A 1089 33.86 -6.83 -37.76
CA ARG A 1089 33.95 -7.31 -36.36
C ARG A 1089 32.77 -8.21 -35.97
N LEU A 1090 31.54 -7.82 -36.30
CA LEU A 1090 30.34 -8.63 -36.02
C LEU A 1090 30.40 -9.98 -36.77
N LYS A 1091 30.82 -9.94 -38.03
CA LYS A 1091 30.99 -11.08 -38.93
C LYS A 1091 32.11 -12.04 -38.49
N LEU A 1092 33.27 -11.50 -38.10
CA LEU A 1092 34.41 -12.25 -37.56
C LEU A 1092 34.10 -12.93 -36.21
N SER A 1093 33.25 -12.32 -35.39
CA SER A 1093 32.89 -12.88 -34.07
C SER A 1093 31.74 -13.89 -34.13
N THR A 1094 30.70 -13.63 -34.92
CA THR A 1094 29.53 -14.53 -35.03
C THR A 1094 29.84 -15.87 -35.69
N GLY A 1095 30.79 -15.92 -36.63
CA GLY A 1095 31.14 -17.12 -37.40
C GLY A 1095 30.25 -17.42 -38.61
N TYR A 1096 29.08 -16.77 -38.72
CA TYR A 1096 28.10 -16.93 -39.81
C TYR A 1096 28.32 -15.85 -40.88
N GLY A 1097 29.53 -15.82 -41.44
CA GLY A 1097 30.02 -14.70 -42.26
C GLY A 1097 29.33 -14.50 -43.62
N SER A 1098 28.51 -15.47 -44.05
CA SER A 1098 27.64 -15.44 -45.23
C SER A 1098 26.24 -14.88 -44.98
N ASP A 1099 25.78 -14.94 -43.72
CA ASP A 1099 24.34 -14.82 -43.38
C ASP A 1099 24.00 -13.45 -42.77
N LEU A 1100 25.02 -12.65 -42.49
CA LEU A 1100 24.92 -11.24 -42.15
C LEU A 1100 24.99 -10.39 -43.42
N VAL A 1101 24.13 -9.38 -43.49
CA VAL A 1101 24.09 -8.43 -44.62
C VAL A 1101 24.15 -6.99 -44.11
N LEU A 1102 25.00 -6.18 -44.73
CA LEU A 1102 25.06 -4.74 -44.50
C LEU A 1102 23.85 -4.07 -45.17
N LEU A 1103 23.06 -3.32 -44.39
CA LEU A 1103 21.74 -2.82 -44.78
C LEU A 1103 21.71 -2.24 -46.20
N ARG A 1104 20.82 -2.78 -47.05
CA ARG A 1104 20.59 -2.26 -48.42
C ARG A 1104 19.34 -1.39 -48.54
N SER A 1105 18.33 -1.58 -47.70
CA SER A 1105 17.12 -0.74 -47.67
C SER A 1105 16.37 -0.87 -46.33
N TYR A 1106 15.54 0.10 -45.96
CA TYR A 1106 14.74 0.07 -44.72
C TYR A 1106 13.43 -0.74 -44.87
N SER A 1107 13.43 -1.85 -45.61
CA SER A 1107 12.21 -2.61 -45.96
C SER A 1107 11.59 -3.42 -44.81
N ASP A 1108 12.33 -3.66 -43.72
CA ASP A 1108 11.94 -4.60 -42.68
C ASP A 1108 10.69 -4.21 -41.90
N LYS A 1109 9.85 -5.21 -41.63
CA LYS A 1109 8.63 -5.08 -40.81
C LYS A 1109 8.85 -5.33 -39.33
N VAL A 1110 10.02 -5.83 -38.93
CA VAL A 1110 10.40 -6.10 -37.53
C VAL A 1110 11.75 -5.45 -37.27
N TRP A 1111 11.79 -4.52 -36.31
CA TRP A 1111 12.96 -3.71 -35.98
C TRP A 1111 13.37 -3.99 -34.52
N LEU A 1112 14.55 -4.59 -34.34
CA LEU A 1112 15.15 -4.85 -33.04
C LEU A 1112 16.00 -3.63 -32.65
N VAL A 1113 15.55 -2.86 -31.66
CA VAL A 1113 16.07 -1.52 -31.38
C VAL A 1113 16.75 -1.38 -30.02
N GLY A 1114 17.96 -0.83 -30.03
CA GLY A 1114 18.75 -0.56 -28.84
C GLY A 1114 18.68 0.90 -28.39
N ASP A 1115 19.55 1.22 -27.44
CA ASP A 1115 19.79 2.59 -27.00
C ASP A 1115 20.35 3.41 -28.18
N GLY A 1116 19.75 4.57 -28.47
CA GLY A 1116 20.18 5.50 -29.54
C GLY A 1116 19.24 5.68 -30.73
N LEU A 1117 18.10 4.97 -30.80
CA LEU A 1117 17.12 5.11 -31.89
C LEU A 1117 16.56 6.55 -32.00
N SER A 1118 16.77 7.22 -33.13
CA SER A 1118 16.30 8.61 -33.34
C SER A 1118 14.86 8.69 -33.86
N GLU A 1119 14.26 9.89 -33.80
CA GLU A 1119 12.92 10.14 -34.35
C GLU A 1119 12.92 10.09 -35.89
N GLU A 1120 13.97 10.61 -36.53
CA GLU A 1120 14.18 10.53 -37.99
C GLU A 1120 14.36 9.10 -38.49
N GLU A 1121 14.98 8.24 -37.70
CA GLU A 1121 15.12 6.81 -38.02
C GLU A 1121 13.77 6.08 -37.94
N GLN A 1122 12.93 6.41 -36.95
CA GLN A 1122 11.57 5.86 -36.87
C GLN A 1122 10.67 6.31 -38.02
N GLN A 1123 10.88 7.50 -38.60
CA GLN A 1123 10.14 7.92 -39.80
C GLN A 1123 10.49 7.11 -41.05
N LYS A 1124 11.70 6.54 -41.12
CA LYS A 1124 12.14 5.69 -42.25
C LYS A 1124 11.56 4.27 -42.19
N ALA A 1125 10.87 3.90 -41.11
CA ALA A 1125 10.21 2.60 -40.99
C ALA A 1125 8.96 2.48 -41.88
N PRO A 1126 8.69 1.30 -42.47
CA PRO A 1126 7.41 1.02 -43.12
C PRO A 1126 6.21 1.16 -42.17
N LYS A 1127 5.04 1.50 -42.72
CA LYS A 1127 3.77 1.41 -41.97
C LYS A 1127 3.54 -0.01 -41.46
N GLY A 1128 3.10 -0.15 -40.22
CA GLY A 1128 2.87 -1.43 -39.55
C GLY A 1128 4.14 -2.13 -39.05
N THR A 1129 5.29 -1.46 -39.01
CA THR A 1129 6.53 -2.04 -38.44
C THR A 1129 6.39 -2.27 -36.94
N LEU A 1130 6.90 -3.40 -36.46
CA LEU A 1130 6.99 -3.78 -35.06
C LEU A 1130 8.37 -3.44 -34.49
N PHE A 1131 8.41 -2.46 -33.59
CA PHE A 1131 9.59 -2.10 -32.81
C PHE A 1131 9.67 -2.98 -31.55
N ILE A 1132 10.72 -3.81 -31.45
CA ILE A 1132 11.03 -4.65 -30.29
C ILE A 1132 12.30 -4.08 -29.63
N PRO A 1133 12.20 -3.39 -28.49
CA PRO A 1133 13.36 -2.85 -27.81
C PRO A 1133 14.18 -3.95 -27.12
N TYR A 1134 15.51 -3.89 -27.28
CA TYR A 1134 16.49 -4.63 -26.48
C TYR A 1134 17.32 -3.70 -25.57
N SER A 1135 17.03 -2.39 -25.61
CA SER A 1135 17.24 -1.47 -24.48
C SER A 1135 16.19 -1.73 -23.39
N GLN A 1136 16.49 -1.29 -22.17
CA GLN A 1136 15.50 -1.28 -21.08
C GLN A 1136 14.91 0.12 -20.86
N PHE A 1137 15.58 1.19 -21.28
CA PHE A 1137 14.86 2.46 -21.51
C PHE A 1137 13.89 2.27 -22.67
N PRO A 1138 12.60 2.66 -22.53
CA PRO A 1138 11.61 2.49 -23.58
C PRO A 1138 11.86 3.50 -24.71
N PRO A 1139 11.74 3.09 -25.98
CA PRO A 1139 11.86 4.01 -27.10
C PRO A 1139 10.73 5.04 -27.07
N LYS A 1140 11.03 6.30 -27.41
CA LYS A 1140 10.00 7.32 -27.63
C LYS A 1140 9.12 6.84 -28.78
N LYS A 1141 7.80 6.70 -28.54
CA LYS A 1141 6.83 6.36 -29.58
C LYS A 1141 6.57 7.59 -30.45
N VAL A 1142 6.93 7.52 -31.72
CA VAL A 1142 6.84 8.64 -32.68
C VAL A 1142 5.72 8.41 -33.71
N ARG A 1143 5.43 7.15 -34.06
CA ARG A 1143 4.44 6.79 -35.09
C ARG A 1143 3.24 6.06 -34.50
N ASN A 1144 2.04 6.54 -34.82
CA ASN A 1144 0.79 5.91 -34.38
C ASN A 1144 0.35 4.75 -35.30
N ASP A 1145 1.00 4.56 -36.45
CA ASP A 1145 0.73 3.50 -37.43
C ASP A 1145 1.74 2.34 -37.37
N CYS A 1146 2.53 2.26 -36.29
CA CYS A 1146 3.51 1.22 -36.00
C CYS A 1146 3.32 0.64 -34.59
N LEU A 1147 3.75 -0.59 -34.38
CA LEU A 1147 3.61 -1.31 -33.10
C LEU A 1147 4.89 -1.17 -32.27
N TYR A 1148 4.75 -0.99 -30.95
CA TYR A 1148 5.87 -0.83 -30.03
C TYR A 1148 5.71 -1.77 -28.84
N HIS A 1149 6.55 -2.80 -28.80
CA HIS A 1149 6.63 -3.74 -27.69
C HIS A 1149 7.15 -3.05 -26.42
N HIS A 1150 6.84 -3.61 -25.25
CA HIS A 1150 7.48 -3.18 -24.02
C HIS A 1150 8.99 -3.46 -24.05
N THR A 1151 9.77 -2.63 -23.36
CA THR A 1151 11.14 -2.93 -22.91
C THR A 1151 11.17 -4.34 -22.35
N PRO A 1152 12.20 -5.18 -22.60
CA PRO A 1152 12.20 -6.61 -22.31
C PRO A 1152 11.56 -6.86 -20.96
N ALA A 1153 10.39 -7.50 -20.95
CA ALA A 1153 9.41 -7.52 -19.86
C ALA A 1153 8.72 -8.87 -19.72
N MET A 1154 8.39 -9.22 -18.47
CA MET A 1154 7.69 -10.46 -18.15
C MET A 1154 6.77 -10.32 -16.93
N VAL A 1155 5.82 -11.24 -16.93
CA VAL A 1155 4.70 -11.43 -16.02
C VAL A 1155 5.17 -12.02 -14.70
N ALA A 1156 4.79 -11.44 -13.57
CA ALA A 1156 4.92 -12.12 -12.29
C ALA A 1156 3.84 -13.21 -12.15
N PRO A 1157 4.17 -14.43 -11.74
CA PRO A 1157 3.24 -15.30 -11.04
C PRO A 1157 2.81 -14.61 -9.72
N SER A 1158 1.54 -14.73 -9.34
CA SER A 1158 1.05 -14.33 -7.99
C SER A 1158 1.60 -15.19 -6.86
N SER A 1159 2.54 -16.08 -7.16
CA SER A 1159 3.34 -16.76 -6.16
C SER A 1159 4.21 -15.81 -5.37
N LEU A 1160 4.56 -14.73 -6.05
CA LEU A 1160 5.09 -13.53 -5.51
C LEU A 1160 4.20 -12.96 -4.42
N GLU A 1161 4.58 -13.21 -3.17
CA GLU A 1161 4.03 -12.44 -2.06
C GLU A 1161 4.75 -11.11 -1.92
N ASN A 1162 4.11 -10.18 -1.23
CA ASN A 1162 4.62 -8.84 -1.09
C ASN A 1162 5.21 -8.19 -2.35
N LEU A 1163 4.78 -8.49 -3.60
CA LEU A 1163 5.21 -7.62 -4.69
C LEU A 1163 4.50 -6.32 -4.53
N ASN A 1164 5.13 -5.50 -3.72
CA ASN A 1164 4.71 -4.20 -3.35
C ASN A 1164 5.07 -3.29 -4.54
N SER A 1165 6.27 -3.38 -5.13
CA SER A 1165 6.65 -2.40 -6.15
C SER A 1165 6.27 -2.64 -7.63
N CYS A 1166 6.34 -1.58 -8.44
CA CYS A 1166 6.63 -1.62 -9.88
C CYS A 1166 8.07 -1.13 -9.97
N GLU A 1167 8.80 -1.61 -10.95
CA GLU A 1167 9.87 -0.77 -11.46
C GLU A 1167 9.26 0.27 -12.39
N ASN A 1168 9.76 1.49 -12.27
CA ASN A 1168 9.80 2.48 -13.34
C ASN A 1168 8.51 2.50 -14.18
N TRP A 1169 8.61 2.47 -15.51
CA TRP A 1169 7.51 2.58 -16.48
C TRP A 1169 6.68 1.29 -16.69
N LEU A 1170 6.87 0.22 -15.93
CA LEU A 1170 6.22 -1.07 -16.20
C LEU A 1170 4.91 -1.29 -15.44
N PRO A 1171 3.94 -2.04 -16.04
CA PRO A 1171 2.63 -2.26 -15.43
C PRO A 1171 2.70 -3.01 -14.09
N ARG A 1172 1.59 -2.98 -13.34
CA ARG A 1172 1.43 -3.72 -12.09
C ARG A 1172 1.73 -5.23 -12.35
N LYS A 1173 2.36 -5.99 -11.44
CA LYS A 1173 2.86 -7.38 -11.62
C LYS A 1173 3.88 -7.62 -12.73
N ALA A 1174 3.81 -6.91 -13.86
CA ALA A 1174 4.93 -6.91 -14.76
C ALA A 1174 6.13 -6.35 -14.02
N MET A 1175 7.25 -6.98 -14.27
CA MET A 1175 8.49 -6.25 -14.21
C MET A 1175 9.21 -6.49 -15.51
N SER A 1176 10.32 -5.81 -15.71
CA SER A 1176 11.06 -6.04 -16.93
C SER A 1176 11.50 -7.53 -16.88
N ALA A 1177 11.82 -8.16 -18.01
CA ALA A 1177 12.85 -9.16 -18.05
C ALA A 1177 14.01 -8.57 -17.27
N SER A 1178 14.26 -7.25 -17.42
CA SER A 1178 15.17 -6.47 -16.60
C SER A 1178 14.94 -6.51 -15.08
N ARG A 1179 13.79 -6.98 -14.55
CA ARG A 1179 13.58 -7.72 -13.30
C ARG A 1179 13.57 -9.19 -13.71
N VAL A 1180 12.40 -9.78 -13.94
CA VAL A 1180 12.13 -11.19 -14.23
C VAL A 1180 13.34 -12.13 -14.25
N ALA A 1181 13.75 -12.84 -15.30
CA ALA A 1181 15.12 -13.31 -15.48
C ALA A 1181 15.90 -13.71 -14.22
N GLY A 1182 16.41 -12.71 -13.53
CA GLY A 1182 16.63 -12.68 -12.13
C GLY A 1182 15.74 -13.30 -11.06
N ILE A 1183 15.60 -14.61 -11.03
CA ILE A 1183 15.32 -15.42 -9.81
C ILE A 1183 15.44 -16.88 -10.16
N VAL A 1184 15.09 -17.17 -11.40
CA VAL A 1184 15.44 -18.29 -12.26
C VAL A 1184 16.81 -18.96 -11.96
N HIS A 1185 18.03 -18.44 -12.12
CA HIS A 1185 19.27 -19.24 -11.81
C HIS A 1185 19.33 -19.90 -10.43
N ALA A 1186 19.50 -19.17 -9.34
CA ALA A 1186 19.20 -19.61 -8.00
C ALA A 1186 17.94 -20.39 -7.89
N LEU A 1187 16.92 -20.13 -8.69
CA LEU A 1187 15.75 -20.97 -8.73
C LEU A 1187 16.05 -22.42 -9.10
N GLU A 1188 17.19 -22.88 -9.65
CA GLU A 1188 17.75 -24.21 -9.28
C GLU A 1188 19.18 -24.22 -8.73
N GLY A 1189 19.55 -23.11 -8.10
CA GLY A 1189 20.68 -22.96 -7.22
C GLY A 1189 21.76 -22.04 -7.77
N TRP A 1190 21.67 -21.62 -9.03
CA TRP A 1190 22.85 -21.30 -9.81
C TRP A 1190 23.65 -20.10 -9.40
N ASN A 1191 24.69 -20.51 -8.69
CA ASN A 1191 26.04 -20.03 -8.63
C ASN A 1191 26.66 -19.37 -9.90
N VAL A 1192 25.97 -18.83 -10.90
CA VAL A 1192 26.53 -18.42 -12.24
C VAL A 1192 27.74 -17.39 -12.19
N ASN A 1193 28.68 -17.15 -13.15
CA ASN A 1193 28.97 -15.73 -13.60
C ASN A 1193 28.91 -15.51 -15.13
N GLU A 1194 29.26 -14.38 -15.82
CA GLU A 1194 28.64 -13.89 -17.09
C GLU A 1194 29.02 -12.53 -17.68
N CYS A 1195 29.38 -11.55 -16.86
CA CYS A 1195 29.74 -10.20 -17.29
C CYS A 1195 31.05 -10.20 -18.11
N GLY A 1196 31.85 -9.13 -18.03
CA GLY A 1196 33.06 -8.97 -18.80
C GLY A 1196 32.73 -8.91 -20.27
N GLN A 1197 32.55 -10.09 -20.91
CA GLN A 1197 31.91 -10.27 -22.24
C GLN A 1197 31.28 -11.65 -22.59
N LYS A 1198 31.34 -12.76 -21.83
CA LYS A 1198 31.04 -14.12 -22.41
C LYS A 1198 29.57 -14.29 -22.91
N MET A 1199 29.18 -15.46 -23.48
CA MET A 1199 27.76 -15.91 -23.68
C MET A 1199 27.39 -17.33 -23.12
N PHE A 1200 26.09 -17.67 -23.02
CA PHE A 1200 25.45 -18.86 -22.40
C PHE A 1200 24.03 -19.02 -22.91
N ASP A 1201 23.49 -20.19 -22.64
CA ASP A 1201 22.32 -20.68 -23.34
C ASP A 1201 21.07 -19.82 -23.07
N VAL A 1202 20.48 -19.43 -24.19
CA VAL A 1202 19.36 -18.48 -24.34
C VAL A 1202 18.02 -19.22 -24.29
N GLU A 1203 17.96 -20.48 -24.70
CA GLU A 1203 16.72 -21.28 -24.74
C GLU A 1203 16.50 -21.98 -23.40
N GLN A 1204 17.60 -22.53 -22.87
CA GLN A 1204 17.84 -22.73 -21.45
C GLN A 1204 17.09 -21.70 -20.58
N VAL A 1205 17.30 -20.40 -20.82
CA VAL A 1205 16.87 -19.32 -19.91
C VAL A 1205 15.51 -18.74 -20.17
N TRP A 1206 15.00 -18.95 -21.36
CA TRP A 1206 13.58 -18.96 -21.61
C TRP A 1206 12.85 -19.99 -20.75
N GLU A 1207 13.26 -21.25 -20.87
CA GLU A 1207 12.52 -22.43 -20.39
C GLU A 1207 12.20 -22.43 -18.91
N ALA A 1208 13.08 -21.84 -18.09
CA ALA A 1208 12.90 -21.87 -16.66
C ALA A 1208 12.14 -20.67 -16.10
N CYS A 1209 12.20 -19.51 -16.77
CA CYS A 1209 11.24 -18.44 -16.51
C CYS A 1209 9.82 -19.00 -16.67
N LEU A 1210 9.61 -19.78 -17.72
CA LEU A 1210 8.35 -20.49 -17.94
C LEU A 1210 8.08 -21.56 -16.86
N LYS A 1211 9.07 -22.35 -16.45
CA LYS A 1211 8.94 -23.36 -15.38
C LYS A 1211 8.43 -22.76 -14.05
N HIS A 1212 8.73 -21.49 -13.75
CA HIS A 1212 8.26 -20.83 -12.53
C HIS A 1212 7.05 -19.91 -12.69
N GLY A 1213 6.28 -20.08 -13.76
CA GLY A 1213 5.05 -19.32 -13.94
C GLY A 1213 5.28 -17.85 -14.34
N PHE A 1214 6.51 -17.45 -14.68
CA PHE A 1214 6.72 -16.19 -15.37
C PHE A 1214 6.41 -16.37 -16.86
N ARG A 1215 5.90 -15.32 -17.50
CA ARG A 1215 5.46 -15.34 -18.91
C ARG A 1215 5.94 -14.08 -19.64
N PRO A 1216 6.13 -14.06 -20.97
CA PRO A 1216 6.38 -12.82 -21.72
C PRO A 1216 5.34 -11.74 -21.37
N LEU A 1217 5.78 -10.50 -21.15
CA LEU A 1217 4.87 -9.36 -21.18
C LEU A 1217 4.59 -9.03 -22.64
N LEU A 1218 3.58 -9.71 -23.19
CA LEU A 1218 3.10 -9.51 -24.55
C LEU A 1218 2.72 -8.05 -24.79
N THR A 1219 2.78 -7.62 -26.06
CA THR A 1219 2.11 -6.40 -26.52
C THR A 1219 0.62 -6.44 -26.15
N PRO A 1220 0.05 -5.33 -25.65
CA PRO A 1220 -1.39 -5.12 -25.75
C PRO A 1220 -1.81 -5.14 -27.21
N ASN A 1221 -2.93 -5.81 -27.49
CA ASN A 1221 -3.76 -5.51 -28.67
C ASN A 1221 -4.56 -4.21 -28.40
#